data_AF-A0A4R2CUR8-F1
#
_entry.id   AF-A0A4R2CUR8-F1
#
_cell.length_a   1.000
_cell.length_b   1.000
_cell.length_c   1.000
_cell.angle_alpha   90.00
_cell.angle_beta   90.00
_cell.angle_gamma   90.00
#
_symmetry.space_group_name_H-M   'P 1'
#
loop_
_entity.id
_entity.type
_entity.pdbx_description
1 polymer ?
#
loop_
_entity_poly.entity_id
_entity_poly.type
_entity_poly.pdbx_seq_one_letter_code
_entity_poly.pdbx_strand_id
1 'polypeptide(L)'
;MARSRVSSPVVRWSGRLLVSVAMVAAVTGVIALLKPHVPTLSLLVLYLLAVLPVAVLWGARLAAVTSVLSVTVFALLLPPAGSILIADSRNAVALGVFLVTAVVVSELAARSRRAAVESARLTKEQSALRRVATLVAQSVSPSAVFEAVTREVGLLSGADLARMERYETDGTVTGVAAWSRGQGQLAVGTQFDLGGMSVAREVQLTGEPVRLESFAGATGMIAAEALALGIRASVGCPIVVAGRLWGVIAASTNNDVPFPPNTELQIASFTELVATAVENAESRAELRRLADEQAALRRVATLVAGGAAPDLVFGAVAQELGQLTGADVTGIYRFESDGTATTMGNHGLSEDEMPVGARQMLAEPAAIASVQATGEPARYDVDDEMLQSFPEFLREWRVRSVVASPIIVEGRCWGGISVASRQGPFPAATGRRLVEFTEIAATAIANTESRAQLVASRGRVVAAGDEMRRRLERDLHDGAQQRLVSLALELRVAGETVPPELPDLRTVFAQAAEDLTEVLEELREISRGLHPAILAEGGLGPAMRTLARRSPVEVDLKVETESRYPAPVEVATYYVVSEALTNTSKHAAASRAEVILEERADNLWLRIRDDGVGGAEPQGGSGLVGLHDRVEALGGSIDVVSPVGHGTVIEVRLPLERPVPDQVDGRYQ
;
A
#
# COMPACT_ATOMS: atom_id res chain seq x y z
N MET A 1 40.55 -21.04 42.88
CA MET A 1 41.36 -20.12 43.71
C MET A 1 42.84 -20.38 43.46
N ALA A 2 43.51 -19.55 42.64
CA ALA A 2 44.96 -19.51 42.53
C ALA A 2 45.40 -18.09 42.91
N ARG A 3 45.89 -17.92 44.15
CA ARG A 3 46.44 -16.64 44.62
C ARG A 3 47.71 -16.37 43.82
N SER A 4 47.64 -15.49 42.83
CA SER A 4 48.82 -14.89 42.21
C SER A 4 49.60 -14.16 43.30
N ARG A 5 50.76 -14.70 43.68
CA ARG A 5 51.71 -14.01 44.58
C ARG A 5 52.05 -12.67 43.93
N VAL A 6 51.47 -11.60 44.45
CA VAL A 6 51.88 -10.23 44.14
C VAL A 6 53.30 -10.10 44.67
N SER A 7 54.28 -10.34 43.79
CA SER A 7 55.69 -10.09 44.09
C SER A 7 55.80 -8.65 44.57
N SER A 8 56.37 -8.44 45.77
CA SER A 8 56.50 -7.10 46.34
C SER A 8 57.21 -6.16 45.35
N PRO A 9 56.88 -4.86 45.33
CA PRO A 9 57.50 -3.90 44.42
C PRO A 9 59.04 -3.94 44.46
N VAL A 10 59.61 -4.29 45.62
CA VAL A 10 61.05 -4.48 45.84
C VAL A 10 61.64 -5.66 45.04
N VAL A 11 60.91 -6.78 44.92
CA VAL A 11 61.37 -7.97 44.15
C VAL A 11 61.35 -7.70 42.64
N ARG A 12 60.36 -6.94 42.14
CA ARG A 12 60.32 -6.54 40.72
C ARG A 12 61.40 -5.52 40.38
N TRP A 13 61.73 -4.64 41.32
CA TRP A 13 62.77 -3.62 41.13
C TRP A 13 64.17 -4.23 41.12
N SER A 14 64.45 -5.15 42.04
CA SER A 14 65.73 -5.87 42.12
C SER A 14 66.00 -6.71 40.87
N GLY A 15 64.98 -7.41 40.34
CA GLY A 15 65.12 -8.16 39.08
C GLY A 15 65.48 -7.28 37.88
N ARG A 16 64.84 -6.11 37.74
CA ARG A 16 65.15 -5.16 36.64
C ARG A 16 66.54 -4.54 36.78
N LEU A 17 66.96 -4.26 38.02
CA LEU A 17 68.28 -3.74 38.32
C LEU A 17 69.39 -4.76 38.03
N LEU A 18 69.14 -6.05 38.29
CA LEU A 18 70.07 -7.12 37.96
C LEU A 18 70.27 -7.24 36.44
N VAL A 19 69.19 -7.11 35.65
CA VAL A 19 69.29 -7.09 34.19
C VAL A 19 70.04 -5.85 33.69
N SER A 20 69.81 -4.67 34.28
CA SER A 20 70.59 -3.48 33.89
C SER A 20 72.08 -3.63 34.22
N VAL A 21 72.43 -4.22 35.36
CA VAL A 21 73.83 -4.54 35.72
C VAL A 21 74.44 -5.53 34.72
N ALA A 22 73.70 -6.58 34.35
CA ALA A 22 74.15 -7.56 33.36
C ALA A 22 74.38 -6.93 31.97
N MET A 23 73.51 -6.00 31.54
CA MET A 23 73.71 -5.24 30.29
C MET A 23 74.96 -4.36 30.35
N VAL A 24 75.18 -3.66 31.47
CA VAL A 24 76.40 -2.85 31.66
C VAL A 24 77.64 -3.75 31.63
N ALA A 25 77.62 -4.91 32.29
CA ALA A 25 78.73 -5.87 32.28
C ALA A 25 79.00 -6.43 30.87
N ALA A 26 77.95 -6.77 30.10
CA ALA A 26 78.07 -7.24 28.72
C ALA A 26 78.71 -6.17 27.83
N VAL A 27 78.24 -4.92 27.91
CA VAL A 27 78.84 -3.80 27.15
C VAL A 27 80.29 -3.56 27.59
N THR A 28 80.60 -3.67 28.88
CA THR A 28 81.97 -3.56 29.40
C THR A 28 82.89 -4.61 28.77
N GLY A 29 82.42 -5.85 28.62
CA GLY A 29 83.16 -6.92 27.94
C GLY A 29 83.47 -6.61 26.48
N VAL A 30 82.50 -6.04 25.74
CA VAL A 30 82.70 -5.59 24.36
C VAL A 30 83.71 -4.44 24.29
N ILE A 31 83.62 -3.48 25.21
CA ILE A 31 84.58 -2.37 25.30
C ILE A 31 85.99 -2.90 25.55
N ALA A 32 86.17 -3.87 26.44
CA ALA A 32 87.47 -4.46 26.74
C ALA A 32 88.12 -5.11 25.51
N LEU A 33 87.32 -5.74 24.64
CA LEU A 33 87.79 -6.34 23.38
C LEU A 33 88.19 -5.30 22.33
N LEU A 34 87.44 -4.19 22.23
CA LEU A 34 87.67 -3.13 21.25
C LEU A 34 88.76 -2.13 21.65
N LYS A 35 89.07 -2.06 22.95
CA LYS A 35 90.03 -1.13 23.55
C LYS A 35 91.38 -1.00 22.80
N PRO A 36 92.02 -2.07 22.29
CA PRO A 36 93.31 -1.94 21.62
C PRO A 36 93.23 -1.24 20.26
N HIS A 37 92.04 -1.18 19.66
CA HIS A 37 91.83 -0.80 18.25
C HIS A 37 91.16 0.57 18.11
N VAL A 38 90.58 1.10 19.18
CA VAL A 38 89.70 2.27 19.14
C VAL A 38 90.07 3.24 20.27
N PRO A 39 90.04 4.56 20.02
CA PRO A 39 90.23 5.56 21.07
C PRO A 39 89.26 5.35 22.24
N THR A 40 89.77 5.42 23.48
CA THR A 40 89.00 5.17 24.71
C THR A 40 87.75 6.06 24.82
N LEU A 41 87.80 7.29 24.30
CA LEU A 41 86.69 8.24 24.28
C LEU A 41 85.49 7.74 23.45
N SER A 42 85.74 7.07 22.33
CA SER A 42 84.67 6.53 21.48
C SER A 42 84.00 5.30 22.11
N LEU A 43 84.68 4.62 23.02
CA LEU A 43 84.16 3.43 23.70
C LEU A 43 83.14 3.78 24.79
N LEU A 44 83.21 4.97 25.40
CA LEU A 44 82.26 5.40 26.43
C LEU A 44 80.84 5.43 25.88
N VAL A 45 80.64 5.91 24.65
CA VAL A 45 79.34 5.99 23.96
C VAL A 45 78.66 4.62 23.85
N LEU A 46 79.43 3.52 23.84
CA LEU A 46 78.88 2.16 23.73
C LEU A 46 77.98 1.79 24.90
N TYR A 47 78.15 2.40 26.08
CA TYR A 47 77.24 2.23 27.21
C TYR A 47 75.82 2.72 26.97
N LEU A 48 75.58 3.55 25.94
CA LEU A 48 74.22 3.83 25.49
C LEU A 48 73.46 2.55 25.08
N LEU A 49 74.14 1.49 24.64
CA LEU A 49 73.52 0.19 24.35
C LEU A 49 72.94 -0.48 25.61
N ALA A 50 73.43 -0.14 26.81
CA ALA A 50 72.84 -0.57 28.07
C ALA A 50 71.76 0.41 28.56
N VAL A 51 72.01 1.72 28.45
CA VAL A 51 71.12 2.77 28.98
C VAL A 51 69.82 2.90 28.17
N LEU A 52 69.86 2.82 26.84
CA LEU A 52 68.70 3.05 25.97
C LEU A 52 67.59 2.00 26.15
N PRO A 53 67.85 0.67 26.14
CA PRO A 53 66.79 -0.32 26.33
C PRO A 53 66.15 -0.22 27.72
N VAL A 54 66.94 0.10 28.75
CA VAL A 54 66.45 0.36 30.10
C VAL A 54 65.53 1.58 30.14
N ALA A 55 65.90 2.67 29.44
CA ALA A 55 65.06 3.86 29.31
C ALA A 55 63.72 3.55 28.63
N VAL A 56 63.74 2.81 27.51
CA VAL A 56 62.53 2.43 26.77
C VAL A 56 61.61 1.54 27.61
N LEU A 57 62.15 0.49 28.24
CA LEU A 57 61.34 -0.55 28.89
C LEU A 57 60.95 -0.22 30.34
N TRP A 58 61.85 0.43 31.08
CA TRP A 58 61.72 0.58 32.54
C TRP A 58 61.77 2.05 33.02
N GLY A 59 61.96 2.99 32.09
CA GLY A 59 61.79 4.43 32.32
C GLY A 59 63.01 5.14 32.92
N ALA A 60 62.87 6.47 33.06
CA ALA A 60 64.00 7.38 33.31
C ALA A 60 64.74 7.10 34.62
N ARG A 61 64.03 6.66 35.69
CA ARG A 61 64.65 6.41 37.00
C ARG A 61 65.68 5.28 36.95
N LEU A 62 65.33 4.15 36.33
CA LEU A 62 66.26 3.01 36.23
C LEU A 62 67.34 3.28 35.19
N ALA A 63 67.01 4.00 34.13
CA ALA A 63 67.98 4.43 33.13
C ALA A 63 69.01 5.40 33.72
N ALA A 64 68.62 6.31 34.61
CA ALA A 64 69.55 7.20 35.31
C ALA A 64 70.52 6.43 36.21
N VAL A 65 70.02 5.43 36.96
CA VAL A 65 70.88 4.52 37.75
C VAL A 65 71.85 3.77 36.83
N THR A 66 71.36 3.30 35.68
CA THR A 66 72.18 2.59 34.68
C THR A 66 73.23 3.51 34.06
N SER A 67 72.92 4.80 33.83
CA SER A 67 73.86 5.82 33.34
C SER A 67 74.98 6.09 34.34
N VAL A 68 74.63 6.28 35.62
CA VAL A 68 75.63 6.46 36.70
C VAL A 68 76.49 5.23 36.86
N LEU A 69 75.88 4.03 36.83
CA LEU A 69 76.61 2.77 36.90
C LEU A 69 77.57 2.62 35.71
N SER A 70 77.12 2.92 34.49
CA SER A 70 77.93 2.82 33.27
C SER A 70 79.17 3.72 33.29
N VAL A 71 79.00 5.00 33.69
CA VAL A 71 80.12 5.95 33.78
C VAL A 71 81.07 5.58 34.92
N THR A 72 80.53 5.13 36.06
CA THR A 72 81.35 4.66 37.20
C THR A 72 82.16 3.41 36.84
N VAL A 73 81.54 2.43 36.19
CA VAL A 73 82.20 1.21 35.69
C VAL A 73 83.29 1.56 34.69
N PHE A 74 83.03 2.48 33.76
CA PHE A 74 84.05 2.97 32.82
C PHE A 74 85.23 3.64 33.54
N ALA A 75 84.97 4.52 34.49
CA ALA A 75 86.01 5.26 35.22
C ALA A 75 86.86 4.35 36.14
N LEU A 76 86.30 3.26 36.66
CA LEU A 76 86.99 2.34 37.56
C LEU A 76 87.74 1.21 36.85
N LEU A 77 87.17 0.65 35.77
CA LEU A 77 87.69 -0.57 35.13
C LEU A 77 88.53 -0.29 33.86
N LEU A 78 88.46 0.92 33.27
CA LEU A 78 89.25 1.29 32.09
C LEU A 78 90.33 2.37 32.42
N PRO A 79 91.62 2.15 32.08
CA PRO A 79 92.76 3.01 32.48
C PRO A 79 92.86 4.40 31.79
N PRO A 80 93.65 5.35 32.37
CA PRO A 80 94.44 5.17 33.59
C PRO A 80 93.58 5.36 34.84
N ALA A 81 93.52 4.31 35.65
CA ALA A 81 92.78 4.26 36.91
C ALA A 81 93.34 5.31 37.88
N GLY A 82 92.47 6.06 38.56
CA GLY A 82 92.92 6.86 39.69
C GLY A 82 92.05 8.00 40.20
N SER A 83 90.97 8.42 39.53
CA SER A 83 90.10 9.45 40.09
C SER A 83 88.64 9.03 40.07
N ILE A 84 88.11 8.69 41.25
CA ILE A 84 86.68 8.45 41.53
C ILE A 84 85.86 9.76 41.41
N LEU A 85 86.53 10.90 41.29
CA LEU A 85 85.86 12.19 41.21
C LEU A 85 85.27 12.40 39.81
N ILE A 86 83.97 12.71 39.79
CA ILE A 86 83.21 13.38 38.72
C ILE A 86 83.88 14.72 38.27
N ALA A 87 85.04 15.07 38.82
CA ALA A 87 85.83 16.26 38.53
C ALA A 87 86.57 16.24 37.18
N ASP A 88 86.72 15.09 36.50
CA ASP A 88 87.08 15.14 35.07
C ASP A 88 85.85 15.63 34.30
N SER A 89 85.94 16.85 33.76
CA SER A 89 84.88 17.50 32.99
C SER A 89 84.33 16.59 31.88
N ARG A 90 85.11 15.64 31.39
CA ARG A 90 84.72 14.68 30.35
C ARG A 90 83.72 13.62 30.84
N ASN A 91 83.94 13.03 32.03
CA ASN A 91 83.01 12.05 32.60
C ASN A 91 81.71 12.71 33.07
N ALA A 92 81.80 13.95 33.58
CA ALA A 92 80.63 14.76 33.90
C ALA A 92 79.79 15.07 32.65
N VAL A 93 80.44 15.46 31.54
CA VAL A 93 79.77 15.69 30.26
C VAL A 93 79.11 14.40 29.74
N ALA A 94 79.80 13.27 29.76
CA ALA A 94 79.23 12.00 29.30
C ALA A 94 78.03 11.53 30.17
N LEU A 95 78.14 11.66 31.49
CA LEU A 95 77.02 11.39 32.38
C LEU A 95 75.83 12.33 32.09
N GLY A 96 76.09 13.62 31.88
CA GLY A 96 75.07 14.59 31.46
C GLY A 96 74.37 14.17 30.17
N VAL A 97 75.14 13.79 29.14
CA VAL A 97 74.59 13.29 27.86
C VAL A 97 73.76 12.02 28.08
N PHE A 98 74.21 11.07 28.89
CA PHE A 98 73.47 9.83 29.16
C PHE A 98 72.19 10.08 29.95
N LEU A 99 72.20 10.98 30.93
CA LEU A 99 71.01 11.35 31.70
C LEU A 99 69.98 12.07 30.81
N VAL A 100 70.41 13.04 30.00
CA VAL A 100 69.54 13.73 29.04
C VAL A 100 68.95 12.75 28.04
N THR A 101 69.79 11.88 27.45
CA THR A 101 69.36 10.85 26.49
C THR A 101 68.36 9.88 27.12
N ALA A 102 68.63 9.42 28.34
CA ALA A 102 67.74 8.51 29.08
C ALA A 102 66.38 9.15 29.35
N VAL A 103 66.33 10.43 29.74
CA VAL A 103 65.07 11.15 29.97
C VAL A 103 64.29 11.33 28.68
N VAL A 104 64.95 11.82 27.62
CA VAL A 104 64.31 12.05 26.30
C VAL A 104 63.75 10.75 25.72
N VAL A 105 64.53 9.66 25.75
CA VAL A 105 64.10 8.36 25.20
C VAL A 105 63.00 7.73 26.04
N SER A 106 63.04 7.86 27.37
CA SER A 106 61.97 7.38 28.24
C SER A 106 60.66 8.11 27.97
N GLU A 107 60.71 9.44 27.81
CA GLU A 107 59.53 10.24 27.52
C GLU A 107 58.98 9.96 26.12
N LEU A 108 59.85 9.83 25.11
CA LEU A 108 59.45 9.46 23.76
C LEU A 108 58.80 8.06 23.72
N ALA A 109 59.37 7.08 24.42
CA ALA A 109 58.80 5.74 24.53
C ALA A 109 57.45 5.74 25.26
N ALA A 110 57.29 6.55 26.32
CA ALA A 110 56.02 6.70 27.02
C ALA A 110 54.96 7.39 26.16
N ARG A 111 55.32 8.42 25.37
CA ARG A 111 54.43 9.06 24.39
C ARG A 111 54.03 8.09 23.28
N SER A 112 54.98 7.36 22.71
CA SER A 112 54.72 6.37 21.66
C SER A 112 53.77 5.27 22.12
N ARG A 113 53.96 4.73 23.33
CA ARG A 113 53.03 3.73 23.90
C ARG A 113 51.63 4.30 24.13
N ARG A 114 51.51 5.52 24.66
CA ARG A 114 50.22 6.19 24.85
C ARG A 114 49.50 6.39 23.51
N ALA A 115 50.21 6.89 22.51
CA ALA A 115 49.69 7.08 21.16
C ALA A 115 49.28 5.75 20.49
N ALA A 116 50.06 4.68 20.68
CA ALA A 116 49.74 3.36 20.13
C ALA A 116 48.48 2.74 20.76
N VAL A 117 48.31 2.87 22.08
CA VAL A 117 47.10 2.40 22.77
C VAL A 117 45.87 3.21 22.33
N GLU A 118 46.00 4.52 22.22
CA GLU A 118 44.91 5.39 21.76
C GLU A 118 44.52 5.09 20.31
N SER A 119 45.50 4.94 19.42
CA SER A 119 45.27 4.57 18.02
C SER A 119 44.59 3.20 17.89
N ALA A 120 45.01 2.21 18.68
CA ALA A 120 44.38 0.90 18.69
C ALA A 120 42.93 0.95 19.21
N ARG A 121 42.65 1.80 20.22
CA ARG A 121 41.29 2.04 20.73
C ARG A 121 40.41 2.68 19.66
N LEU A 122 40.84 3.80 19.08
CA LEU A 122 40.10 4.51 18.03
C LEU A 122 39.85 3.61 16.82
N THR A 123 40.81 2.75 16.45
CA THR A 123 40.65 1.78 15.35
C THR A 123 39.55 0.75 15.66
N LYS A 124 39.47 0.27 16.91
CA LYS A 124 38.39 -0.65 17.33
C LYS A 124 37.03 0.02 17.32
N GLU A 125 36.93 1.24 17.84
CA GLU A 125 35.70 2.04 17.84
C GLU A 125 35.22 2.32 16.40
N GLN A 126 36.12 2.80 15.53
CA GLN A 126 35.84 3.02 14.10
C GLN A 126 35.41 1.74 13.38
N SER A 127 36.04 0.60 13.69
CA SER A 127 35.67 -0.68 13.08
C SER A 127 34.28 -1.14 13.51
N ALA A 128 33.89 -0.91 14.75
CA ALA A 128 32.55 -1.23 15.26
C ALA A 128 31.48 -0.32 14.64
N LEU A 129 31.72 1.00 14.61
CA LEU A 129 30.82 1.95 13.94
C LEU A 129 30.64 1.60 12.46
N ARG A 130 31.71 1.24 11.75
CA ARG A 130 31.64 0.77 10.36
C ARG A 130 30.79 -0.49 10.20
N ARG A 131 30.91 -1.48 11.09
CA ARG A 131 30.07 -2.69 11.05
C ARG A 131 28.59 -2.35 11.20
N VAL A 132 28.24 -1.55 12.21
CA VAL A 132 26.86 -1.11 12.43
C VAL A 132 26.35 -0.29 11.25
N ALA A 133 27.10 0.71 10.80
CA ALA A 133 26.73 1.54 9.65
C ALA A 133 26.52 0.70 8.38
N THR A 134 27.30 -0.37 8.19
CA THR A 134 27.10 -1.32 7.09
C THR A 134 25.76 -2.05 7.23
N LEU A 135 25.36 -2.49 8.42
CA LEU A 135 24.06 -3.12 8.65
C LEU A 135 22.90 -2.15 8.37
N VAL A 136 23.04 -0.88 8.79
CA VAL A 136 22.06 0.17 8.50
C VAL A 136 21.94 0.40 6.99
N ALA A 137 23.07 0.51 6.29
CA ALA A 137 23.09 0.68 4.84
C ALA A 137 22.51 -0.53 4.09
N GLN A 138 22.82 -1.74 4.54
CA GLN A 138 22.28 -3.00 4.01
C GLN A 138 20.80 -3.22 4.35
N SER A 139 20.17 -2.30 5.08
CA SER A 139 18.73 -2.30 5.24
C SER A 139 18.19 -3.54 5.96
N VAL A 140 19.00 -4.09 6.87
CA VAL A 140 18.63 -5.23 7.72
C VAL A 140 17.49 -4.82 8.66
N SER A 141 16.75 -5.80 9.21
CA SER A 141 15.66 -5.52 10.16
C SER A 141 16.14 -4.65 11.33
N PRO A 142 15.30 -3.71 11.83
CA PRO A 142 15.67 -2.86 12.96
C PRO A 142 16.12 -3.64 14.19
N SER A 143 15.47 -4.78 14.47
CA SER A 143 15.86 -5.69 15.57
C SER A 143 17.32 -6.14 15.49
N ALA A 144 17.80 -6.51 14.31
CA ALA A 144 19.18 -6.95 14.11
C ALA A 144 20.17 -5.80 14.30
N VAL A 145 19.79 -4.57 13.88
CA VAL A 145 20.60 -3.37 14.12
C VAL A 145 20.64 -3.05 15.61
N PHE A 146 19.51 -3.13 16.32
CA PHE A 146 19.44 -2.89 17.76
C PHE A 146 20.32 -3.87 18.52
N GLU A 147 20.22 -5.17 18.24
CA GLU A 147 21.07 -6.20 18.83
C GLU A 147 22.56 -5.96 18.57
N ALA A 148 22.93 -5.64 17.33
CA ALA A 148 24.30 -5.35 16.95
C ALA A 148 24.85 -4.14 17.71
N VAL A 149 24.09 -3.04 17.78
CA VAL A 149 24.48 -1.83 18.51
C VAL A 149 24.60 -2.09 19.99
N THR A 150 23.60 -2.73 20.61
CA THR A 150 23.62 -3.05 22.04
C THR A 150 24.83 -3.92 22.41
N ARG A 151 25.20 -4.87 21.54
CA ARG A 151 26.42 -5.67 21.69
C ARG A 151 27.69 -4.81 21.59
N GLU A 152 27.83 -3.97 20.57
CA GLU A 152 29.03 -3.14 20.38
C GLU A 152 29.20 -2.13 21.53
N VAL A 153 28.11 -1.52 21.99
CA VAL A 153 28.10 -0.65 23.18
C VAL A 153 28.58 -1.40 24.40
N GLY A 154 28.07 -2.61 24.66
CA GLY A 154 28.51 -3.43 25.79
C GLY A 154 30.00 -3.82 25.74
N LEU A 155 30.50 -4.15 24.55
CA LEU A 155 31.91 -4.53 24.36
C LEU A 155 32.87 -3.34 24.47
N LEU A 156 32.51 -2.18 23.92
CA LEU A 156 33.40 -1.03 23.82
C LEU A 156 33.42 -0.14 25.07
N SER A 157 32.30 -0.05 25.79
CA SER A 157 32.20 0.69 27.06
C SER A 157 32.80 -0.07 28.24
N GLY A 158 33.12 -1.35 28.07
CA GLY A 158 33.57 -2.21 29.15
C GLY A 158 32.44 -2.69 30.08
N ALA A 159 31.17 -2.42 29.75
CA ALA A 159 30.01 -2.82 30.53
C ALA A 159 29.86 -4.33 30.68
N ASP A 160 29.17 -4.75 31.74
CA ASP A 160 28.81 -6.15 31.98
C ASP A 160 27.43 -6.49 31.39
N LEU A 161 26.57 -5.47 31.26
CA LEU A 161 25.28 -5.55 30.59
C LEU A 161 25.05 -4.29 29.74
N ALA A 162 24.30 -4.43 28.66
CA ALA A 162 23.77 -3.31 27.89
C ALA A 162 22.33 -3.61 27.45
N ARG A 163 21.47 -2.61 27.47
CA ARG A 163 20.06 -2.71 27.04
C ARG A 163 19.70 -1.52 26.18
N MET A 164 18.95 -1.77 25.11
CA MET A 164 18.25 -0.73 24.37
C MET A 164 16.76 -0.84 24.68
N GLU A 165 16.15 0.29 24.96
CA GLU A 165 14.76 0.37 25.40
C GLU A 165 14.03 1.46 24.59
N ARG A 166 12.79 1.19 24.20
CA ARG A 166 11.91 2.11 23.46
C ARG A 166 10.87 2.68 24.40
N TYR A 167 10.65 3.99 24.35
CA TYR A 167 9.56 4.63 25.09
C TYR A 167 8.22 4.39 24.41
N GLU A 168 7.22 4.00 25.18
CA GLU A 168 5.85 3.82 24.70
C GLU A 168 5.00 5.06 25.01
N THR A 169 3.88 5.22 24.30
CA THR A 169 2.98 6.37 24.48
C THR A 169 2.22 6.37 25.81
N ASP A 170 2.12 5.22 26.47
CA ASP A 170 1.46 5.03 27.77
C ASP A 170 2.37 5.36 28.97
N GLY A 171 3.59 5.85 28.73
CA GLY A 171 4.55 6.21 29.77
C GLY A 171 5.40 5.06 30.28
N THR A 172 5.33 3.89 29.65
CA THR A 172 6.20 2.74 29.94
C THR A 172 7.40 2.68 28.99
N VAL A 173 8.30 1.72 29.23
CA VAL A 173 9.46 1.44 28.38
C VAL A 173 9.55 -0.05 28.06
N THR A 174 9.84 -0.39 26.80
CA THR A 174 9.99 -1.78 26.33
C THR A 174 11.44 -2.06 25.97
N GLY A 175 12.02 -3.13 26.54
CA GLY A 175 13.36 -3.58 26.12
C GLY A 175 13.34 -4.16 24.71
N VAL A 176 14.01 -3.51 23.75
CA VAL A 176 14.03 -3.93 22.33
C VAL A 176 15.27 -4.72 21.95
N ALA A 177 16.36 -4.59 22.72
CA ALA A 177 17.56 -5.41 22.57
C ALA A 177 18.34 -5.46 23.88
N ALA A 178 19.08 -6.54 24.10
CA ALA A 178 19.92 -6.69 25.27
C ALA A 178 21.20 -7.48 24.96
N TRP A 179 22.26 -7.18 25.72
CA TRP A 179 23.53 -7.86 25.68
C TRP A 179 24.08 -8.02 27.09
N SER A 180 24.76 -9.13 27.37
CA SER A 180 25.45 -9.34 28.63
C SER A 180 26.75 -10.12 28.45
N ARG A 181 27.70 -9.89 29.35
CA ARG A 181 29.02 -10.56 29.39
C ARG A 181 28.97 -11.93 30.08
N GLY A 182 27.94 -12.20 30.89
CA GLY A 182 27.79 -13.41 31.74
C GLY A 182 26.41 -14.08 31.62
N GLN A 183 26.04 -14.92 32.59
CA GLN A 183 24.76 -15.66 32.57
C GLN A 183 23.51 -14.82 32.92
N GLY A 184 23.68 -13.57 33.35
CA GLY A 184 22.54 -12.66 33.56
C GLY A 184 21.97 -12.22 32.22
N GLN A 185 20.74 -12.59 31.92
CA GLN A 185 20.06 -12.21 30.69
C GLN A 185 18.97 -11.19 31.02
N LEU A 186 19.08 -10.01 30.42
CA LEU A 186 18.05 -8.99 30.46
C LEU A 186 16.92 -9.43 29.50
N ALA A 187 15.68 -9.45 29.98
CA ALA A 187 14.54 -9.81 29.15
C ALA A 187 14.31 -8.76 28.04
N VAL A 188 14.08 -9.24 26.81
CA VAL A 188 13.68 -8.44 25.64
C VAL A 188 12.18 -8.66 25.41
N GLY A 189 11.45 -7.61 25.07
CA GLY A 189 10.00 -7.61 24.89
C GLY A 189 9.20 -7.41 26.19
N THR A 190 9.87 -7.33 27.35
CA THR A 190 9.22 -6.98 28.61
C THR A 190 9.02 -5.46 28.70
N GLN A 191 7.81 -5.06 29.05
CA GLN A 191 7.41 -3.66 29.26
C GLN A 191 7.50 -3.34 30.76
N PHE A 192 8.12 -2.21 31.10
CA PHE A 192 8.31 -1.75 32.46
C PHE A 192 7.72 -0.35 32.63
N ASP A 193 7.07 -0.13 33.78
CA ASP A 193 6.73 1.22 34.22
C ASP A 193 8.01 2.01 34.56
N LEU A 194 8.05 3.27 34.13
CA LEU A 194 9.14 4.21 34.45
C LEU A 194 9.03 4.82 35.86
N GLY A 195 8.18 4.28 36.72
CA GLY A 195 8.12 4.60 38.14
C GLY A 195 9.43 4.27 38.90
N GLY A 196 9.98 5.25 39.60
CA GLY A 196 11.17 5.09 40.45
C GLY A 196 12.48 5.53 39.77
N MET A 197 13.63 5.28 40.39
CA MET A 197 14.92 5.74 39.86
C MET A 197 15.45 4.77 38.80
N SER A 198 15.67 5.25 37.58
CA SER A 198 16.27 4.47 36.50
C SER A 198 16.97 5.39 35.51
N VAL A 199 17.99 4.88 34.82
CA VAL A 199 18.64 5.64 33.73
C VAL A 199 17.63 6.00 32.65
N ALA A 200 16.71 5.09 32.31
CA ALA A 200 15.66 5.34 31.33
C ALA A 200 14.73 6.50 31.72
N ARG A 201 14.37 6.62 33.00
CA ARG A 201 13.56 7.75 33.48
C ARG A 201 14.34 9.05 33.45
N GLU A 202 15.58 9.07 33.94
CA GLU A 202 16.38 10.30 33.95
C GLU A 202 16.65 10.81 32.53
N VAL A 203 16.94 9.91 31.58
CA VAL A 203 17.07 10.28 30.16
C VAL A 203 15.76 10.79 29.58
N GLN A 204 14.61 10.20 29.97
CA GLN A 204 13.29 10.69 29.54
C GLN A 204 13.00 12.11 30.04
N LEU A 205 13.39 12.43 31.28
CA LEU A 205 13.16 13.74 31.89
C LEU A 205 14.09 14.82 31.34
N THR A 206 15.35 14.46 31.08
CA THR A 206 16.39 15.42 30.69
C THR A 206 16.57 15.56 29.18
N GLY A 207 16.34 14.48 28.43
CA GLY A 207 16.69 14.39 27.01
C GLY A 207 18.19 14.31 26.73
N GLU A 208 19.02 14.14 27.77
CA GLU A 208 20.49 14.21 27.70
C GLU A 208 21.13 12.89 28.17
N PRO A 209 22.43 12.64 27.87
CA PRO A 209 23.16 11.52 28.47
C PRO A 209 23.19 11.60 29.99
N VAL A 210 22.88 10.48 30.66
CA VAL A 210 22.84 10.39 32.13
C VAL A 210 23.78 9.30 32.62
N ARG A 211 24.50 9.60 33.70
CA ARG A 211 25.29 8.64 34.47
C ARG A 211 24.74 8.51 35.88
N LEU A 212 24.41 7.28 36.27
CA LEU A 212 24.09 6.91 37.65
C LEU A 212 25.24 6.08 38.21
N GLU A 213 25.91 6.59 39.25
CA GLU A 213 27.04 5.90 39.90
C GLU A 213 26.61 4.85 40.94
N SER A 214 25.34 4.89 41.37
CA SER A 214 24.80 3.99 42.38
C SER A 214 23.29 3.84 42.25
N PHE A 215 22.81 2.61 42.44
CA PHE A 215 21.38 2.29 42.63
C PHE A 215 21.02 2.07 44.12
N ALA A 216 21.90 2.42 45.05
CA ALA A 216 21.66 2.24 46.48
C ALA A 216 20.48 3.10 46.96
N GLY A 217 19.43 2.45 47.47
CA GLY A 217 18.21 3.13 47.93
C GLY A 217 17.23 3.53 46.82
N ALA A 218 17.51 3.13 45.56
CA ALA A 218 16.59 3.33 44.45
C ALA A 218 15.33 2.45 44.61
N THR A 219 14.17 3.03 44.33
CA THR A 219 12.87 2.34 44.28
C THR A 219 12.39 2.24 42.83
N GLY A 220 11.47 1.32 42.53
CA GLY A 220 10.92 1.10 41.18
C GLY A 220 11.23 -0.29 40.60
N MET A 221 10.47 -0.72 39.58
CA MET A 221 10.63 -2.05 38.98
C MET A 221 11.99 -2.22 38.29
N ILE A 222 12.41 -1.20 37.52
CA ILE A 222 13.71 -1.21 36.82
C ILE A 222 14.87 -1.19 37.84
N ALA A 223 14.75 -0.43 38.93
CA ALA A 223 15.74 -0.43 40.01
C ALA A 223 15.83 -1.78 40.72
N ALA A 224 14.69 -2.44 40.97
CA ALA A 224 14.65 -3.76 41.58
C ALA A 224 15.30 -4.83 40.69
N GLU A 225 15.03 -4.79 39.38
CA GLU A 225 15.70 -5.66 38.40
C GLU A 225 17.21 -5.40 38.37
N ALA A 226 17.62 -4.12 38.34
CA ALA A 226 19.03 -3.73 38.37
C ALA A 226 19.75 -4.26 39.62
N LEU A 227 19.15 -4.13 40.81
CA LEU A 227 19.69 -4.65 42.07
C LEU A 227 19.76 -6.19 42.08
N ALA A 228 18.74 -6.87 41.56
CA ALA A 228 18.71 -8.33 41.46
C ALA A 228 19.83 -8.87 40.54
N LEU A 229 20.17 -8.12 39.49
CA LEU A 229 21.26 -8.44 38.56
C LEU A 229 22.64 -7.96 39.06
N GLY A 230 22.70 -7.31 40.23
CA GLY A 230 23.94 -6.81 40.82
C GLY A 230 24.51 -5.58 40.13
N ILE A 231 23.70 -4.82 39.38
CA ILE A 231 24.12 -3.59 38.71
C ILE A 231 24.43 -2.52 39.76
N ARG A 232 25.64 -1.94 39.68
CA ARG A 232 26.11 -0.89 40.59
C ARG A 232 25.98 0.49 39.98
N ALA A 233 26.41 0.64 38.72
CA ALA A 233 26.39 1.89 37.99
C ALA A 233 25.90 1.67 36.56
N SER A 234 25.33 2.70 35.97
CA SER A 234 24.82 2.67 34.61
C SER A 234 24.95 4.02 33.93
N VAL A 235 25.30 4.00 32.65
CA VAL A 235 25.35 5.18 31.76
C VAL A 235 24.31 4.96 30.67
N GLY A 236 23.44 5.95 30.43
CA GLY A 236 22.48 5.90 29.34
C GLY A 236 22.58 7.10 28.44
N CYS A 237 22.32 6.87 27.15
CA CYS A 237 22.27 7.91 26.14
C CYS A 237 20.91 7.88 25.43
N PRO A 238 20.34 9.07 25.15
CA PRO A 238 19.09 9.17 24.41
C PRO A 238 19.26 8.71 22.97
N ILE A 239 18.23 8.06 22.44
CA ILE A 239 18.07 7.79 21.02
C ILE A 239 16.99 8.75 20.54
N VAL A 240 17.41 9.73 19.74
CA VAL A 240 16.53 10.77 19.19
C VAL A 240 16.32 10.50 17.71
N VAL A 241 15.08 10.25 17.31
CA VAL A 241 14.68 9.99 15.92
C VAL A 241 13.89 11.20 15.44
N ALA A 242 14.30 11.82 14.34
CA ALA A 242 13.64 13.01 13.77
C ALA A 242 13.33 14.12 14.80
N GLY A 243 14.22 14.34 15.77
CA GLY A 243 14.05 15.35 16.82
C GLY A 243 13.15 14.95 18.00
N ARG A 244 12.60 13.72 18.01
CA ARG A 244 11.81 13.17 19.12
C ARG A 244 12.60 12.09 19.85
N LEU A 245 12.54 12.10 21.19
CA LEU A 245 13.09 11.03 22.01
C LEU A 245 12.33 9.72 21.74
N TRP A 246 13.00 8.76 21.13
CA TRP A 246 12.44 7.46 20.75
C TRP A 246 12.73 6.39 21.82
N GLY A 247 13.90 6.46 22.43
CA GLY A 247 14.34 5.45 23.38
C GLY A 247 15.63 5.82 24.09
N VAL A 248 16.20 4.85 24.78
CA VAL A 248 17.46 4.95 25.50
C VAL A 248 18.30 3.71 25.24
N ILE A 249 19.61 3.87 25.16
CA ILE A 249 20.53 2.75 25.30
C ILE A 249 21.34 2.93 26.58
N ALA A 250 21.35 1.91 27.42
CA ALA A 250 22.03 1.91 28.71
C ALA A 250 23.13 0.84 28.73
N ALA A 251 24.28 1.21 29.27
CA ALA A 251 25.41 0.35 29.57
C ALA A 251 25.60 0.30 31.09
N SER A 252 25.66 -0.91 31.66
CA SER A 252 25.64 -1.13 33.10
C SER A 252 26.80 -2.03 33.56
N THR A 253 27.34 -1.76 34.73
CA THR A 253 28.46 -2.52 35.33
C THR A 253 28.06 -3.12 36.68
N ASN A 254 28.54 -4.33 36.96
CA ASN A 254 28.35 -4.99 38.27
C ASN A 254 29.60 -4.93 39.16
N ASN A 255 30.70 -4.39 38.63
CA ASN A 255 31.98 -4.27 39.30
C ASN A 255 32.19 -2.87 39.90
N ASP A 256 33.18 -2.74 40.78
CA ASP A 256 33.52 -1.49 41.47
C ASP A 256 34.35 -0.52 40.62
N VAL A 257 34.59 -0.82 39.35
CA VAL A 257 35.35 0.06 38.45
C VAL A 257 34.38 1.06 37.81
N PRO A 258 34.59 2.38 38.03
CA PRO A 258 33.76 3.39 37.39
C PRO A 258 33.88 3.34 35.87
N PHE A 259 32.81 3.71 35.17
CA PHE A 259 32.85 3.89 33.73
C PHE A 259 33.89 4.96 33.33
N PRO A 260 34.65 4.74 32.24
CA PRO A 260 35.54 5.77 31.70
C PRO A 260 34.78 7.10 31.47
N PRO A 261 35.44 8.26 31.60
CA PRO A 261 34.77 9.57 31.49
C PRO A 261 34.20 9.88 30.09
N ASN A 262 34.60 9.13 29.05
CA ASN A 262 34.12 9.33 27.67
C ASN A 262 33.06 8.28 27.26
N THR A 263 32.46 7.55 28.20
CA THR A 263 31.52 6.46 27.89
C THR A 263 30.27 6.99 27.20
N GLU A 264 29.75 8.13 27.67
CA GLU A 264 28.60 8.85 27.12
C GLU A 264 28.82 9.20 25.64
N LEU A 265 29.97 9.80 25.33
CA LEU A 265 30.34 10.18 23.96
C LEU A 265 30.48 8.97 23.04
N GLN A 266 31.04 7.87 23.58
CA GLN A 266 31.21 6.64 22.83
C GLN A 266 29.86 5.98 22.50
N ILE A 267 28.93 5.96 23.47
CA ILE A 267 27.57 5.43 23.27
C ILE A 267 26.77 6.33 22.32
N ALA A 268 26.87 7.66 22.48
CA ALA A 268 26.19 8.63 21.61
C ALA A 268 26.54 8.47 20.13
N SER A 269 27.79 8.10 19.81
CA SER A 269 28.20 7.82 18.42
C SER A 269 27.42 6.66 17.79
N PHE A 270 26.90 5.72 18.59
CA PHE A 270 26.04 4.64 18.12
C PHE A 270 24.56 5.02 18.08
N THR A 271 24.10 5.92 18.96
CA THR A 271 22.67 6.30 18.97
C THR A 271 22.27 7.03 17.70
N GLU A 272 23.17 7.79 17.07
CA GLU A 272 22.95 8.40 15.75
C GLU A 272 22.68 7.35 14.65
N LEU A 273 23.43 6.24 14.66
CA LEU A 273 23.24 5.15 13.70
C LEU A 273 21.91 4.42 13.94
N VAL A 274 21.53 4.22 15.20
CA VAL A 274 20.22 3.65 15.57
C VAL A 274 19.11 4.57 15.10
N ALA A 275 19.23 5.88 15.34
CA ALA A 275 18.24 6.85 14.92
C ALA A 275 18.01 6.82 13.41
N THR A 276 19.10 6.81 12.64
CA THR A 276 19.08 6.68 11.18
C THR A 276 18.42 5.36 10.74
N ALA A 277 18.69 4.25 11.45
CA ALA A 277 18.10 2.95 11.12
C ALA A 277 16.59 2.91 11.37
N VAL A 278 16.13 3.50 12.47
CA VAL A 278 14.70 3.60 12.80
C VAL A 278 13.99 4.49 11.77
N GLU A 279 14.52 5.68 11.49
CA GLU A 279 13.94 6.61 10.51
C GLU A 279 13.84 5.99 9.11
N ASN A 280 14.87 5.25 8.68
CA ASN A 280 14.87 4.52 7.41
C ASN A 280 13.81 3.40 7.39
N ALA A 281 13.61 2.71 8.51
CA ALA A 281 12.62 1.65 8.61
C ALA A 281 11.19 2.20 8.58
N GLU A 282 10.92 3.27 9.34
CA GLU A 282 9.63 3.97 9.37
C GLU A 282 9.29 4.55 8.00
N SER A 283 10.24 5.25 7.36
CA SER A 283 10.05 5.82 6.02
C SER A 283 9.72 4.74 4.97
N ARG A 284 10.35 3.57 5.06
CA ARG A 284 10.07 2.45 4.15
C ARG A 284 8.75 1.76 4.43
N ALA A 285 8.36 1.63 5.69
CA ALA A 285 7.05 1.12 6.05
C ALA A 285 5.96 2.02 5.47
N GLU A 286 6.15 3.34 5.56
CA GLU A 286 5.24 4.33 4.99
C GLU A 286 5.20 4.28 3.45
N LEU A 287 6.36 4.19 2.79
CA LEU A 287 6.40 4.04 1.32
C LEU A 287 5.72 2.76 0.84
N ARG A 288 5.92 1.63 1.54
CA ARG A 288 5.23 0.37 1.21
C ARG A 288 3.72 0.51 1.39
N ARG A 289 3.28 1.10 2.51
CA ARG A 289 1.86 1.39 2.77
C ARG A 289 1.24 2.22 1.65
N LEU A 290 1.89 3.32 1.25
CA LEU A 290 1.41 4.17 0.16
C LEU A 290 1.38 3.43 -1.18
N ALA A 291 2.37 2.57 -1.46
CA ALA A 291 2.39 1.77 -2.67
C ALA A 291 1.25 0.74 -2.71
N ASP A 292 0.96 0.09 -1.58
CA ASP A 292 -0.14 -0.86 -1.44
C ASP A 292 -1.50 -0.16 -1.64
N GLU A 293 -1.68 1.02 -1.05
CA GLU A 293 -2.86 1.88 -1.24
C GLU A 293 -3.03 2.30 -2.71
N GLN A 294 -1.97 2.76 -3.36
CA GLN A 294 -2.02 3.14 -4.78
C GLN A 294 -2.31 1.93 -5.69
N ALA A 295 -1.77 0.75 -5.36
CA ALA A 295 -2.03 -0.47 -6.10
C ALA A 295 -3.50 -0.90 -5.98
N ALA A 296 -4.08 -0.83 -4.78
CA ALA A 296 -5.49 -1.08 -4.52
C ALA A 296 -6.40 -0.14 -5.33
N LEU A 297 -6.13 1.17 -5.25
CA LEU A 297 -6.88 2.19 -5.99
C LEU A 297 -6.80 1.97 -7.51
N ARG A 298 -5.62 1.62 -8.02
CA ARG A 298 -5.44 1.35 -9.46
C ARG A 298 -6.25 0.14 -9.92
N ARG A 299 -6.37 -0.91 -9.11
CA ARG A 299 -7.20 -2.09 -9.43
C ARG A 299 -8.67 -1.72 -9.51
N VAL A 300 -9.19 -1.01 -8.52
CA VAL A 300 -10.59 -0.52 -8.52
C VAL A 300 -10.84 0.38 -9.74
N ALA A 301 -9.96 1.35 -10.00
CA ALA A 301 -10.10 2.26 -11.15
C ALA A 301 -10.09 1.51 -12.50
N THR A 302 -9.27 0.46 -12.61
CA THR A 302 -9.22 -0.37 -13.83
C THR A 302 -10.52 -1.14 -14.05
N LEU A 303 -11.12 -1.70 -12.99
CA LEU A 303 -12.43 -2.37 -13.07
C LEU A 303 -13.53 -1.41 -13.53
N VAL A 304 -13.55 -0.21 -12.96
CA VAL A 304 -14.51 0.85 -13.31
C VAL A 304 -14.32 1.31 -14.76
N ALA A 305 -13.08 1.54 -15.18
CA ALA A 305 -12.76 1.94 -16.55
C ALA A 305 -13.10 0.84 -17.58
N GLY A 306 -12.92 -0.43 -17.21
CA GLY A 306 -13.27 -1.59 -18.02
C GLY A 306 -14.77 -1.87 -18.15
N GLY A 307 -15.63 -1.09 -17.48
CA GLY A 307 -17.08 -1.27 -17.55
C GLY A 307 -17.57 -2.56 -16.87
N ALA A 308 -16.87 -3.02 -15.84
CA ALA A 308 -17.30 -4.17 -15.05
C ALA A 308 -18.70 -3.93 -14.44
N ALA A 309 -19.43 -5.03 -14.19
CA ALA A 309 -20.74 -4.97 -13.56
C ALA A 309 -20.65 -4.34 -12.15
N PRO A 310 -21.68 -3.58 -11.70
CA PRO A 310 -21.59 -2.81 -10.46
C PRO A 310 -21.26 -3.66 -9.22
N ASP A 311 -21.89 -4.82 -9.09
CA ASP A 311 -21.67 -5.82 -8.03
C ASP A 311 -20.19 -6.24 -7.92
N LEU A 312 -19.52 -6.49 -9.05
CA LEU A 312 -18.10 -6.82 -9.09
C LEU A 312 -17.22 -5.65 -8.63
N VAL A 313 -17.59 -4.43 -9.00
CA VAL A 313 -16.86 -3.21 -8.57
C VAL A 313 -17.00 -3.03 -7.06
N PHE A 314 -18.22 -3.12 -6.52
CA PHE A 314 -18.47 -2.99 -5.08
C PHE A 314 -17.79 -4.09 -4.27
N GLY A 315 -17.84 -5.34 -4.74
CA GLY A 315 -17.12 -6.46 -4.11
C GLY A 315 -15.61 -6.23 -4.08
N ALA A 316 -15.02 -5.77 -5.19
CA ALA A 316 -13.60 -5.43 -5.23
C ALA A 316 -13.24 -4.30 -4.26
N VAL A 317 -14.06 -3.24 -4.20
CA VAL A 317 -13.86 -2.15 -3.24
C VAL A 317 -13.90 -2.65 -1.80
N ALA A 318 -14.88 -3.49 -1.45
CA ALA A 318 -14.99 -4.06 -0.11
C ALA A 318 -13.77 -4.92 0.25
N GLN A 319 -13.26 -5.70 -0.71
CA GLN A 319 -12.07 -6.52 -0.52
C GLN A 319 -10.81 -5.69 -0.30
N GLU A 320 -10.57 -4.67 -1.13
CA GLU A 320 -9.40 -3.80 -0.99
C GLU A 320 -9.39 -3.06 0.35
N LEU A 321 -10.55 -2.56 0.78
CA LEU A 321 -10.71 -1.93 2.09
C LEU A 321 -10.45 -2.91 3.24
N GLY A 322 -10.94 -4.14 3.15
CA GLY A 322 -10.65 -5.19 4.12
C GLY A 322 -9.15 -5.43 4.28
N GLN A 323 -8.43 -5.53 3.18
CA GLN A 323 -6.97 -5.73 3.18
C GLN A 323 -6.21 -4.52 3.73
N LEU A 324 -6.58 -3.29 3.32
CA LEU A 324 -5.90 -2.07 3.75
C LEU A 324 -6.12 -1.73 5.23
N THR A 325 -7.30 -2.06 5.76
CA THR A 325 -7.65 -1.78 7.16
C THR A 325 -7.37 -2.96 8.09
N GLY A 326 -7.11 -4.15 7.55
CA GLY A 326 -7.01 -5.39 8.33
C GLY A 326 -8.36 -5.80 8.92
N ALA A 327 -9.46 -5.39 8.30
CA ALA A 327 -10.81 -5.72 8.77
C ALA A 327 -11.18 -7.15 8.42
N ASP A 328 -11.81 -7.84 9.36
CA ASP A 328 -12.33 -9.20 9.15
C ASP A 328 -13.59 -9.19 8.27
N VAL A 329 -14.37 -8.10 8.33
CA VAL A 329 -15.60 -7.93 7.55
C VAL A 329 -15.65 -6.50 7.00
N THR A 330 -16.02 -6.37 5.72
CA THR A 330 -16.29 -5.08 5.08
C THR A 330 -17.61 -5.13 4.34
N GLY A 331 -18.41 -4.07 4.42
CA GLY A 331 -19.68 -3.97 3.71
C GLY A 331 -19.89 -2.59 3.10
N ILE A 332 -20.44 -2.56 1.88
CA ILE A 332 -20.86 -1.34 1.18
C ILE A 332 -22.37 -1.38 1.06
N TYR A 333 -23.01 -0.27 1.44
CA TYR A 333 -24.47 -0.16 1.51
C TYR A 333 -24.93 1.05 0.73
N ARG A 334 -25.99 0.90 -0.06
CA ARG A 334 -26.76 2.00 -0.63
C ARG A 334 -27.89 2.35 0.31
N PHE A 335 -28.06 3.64 0.64
CA PHE A 335 -29.18 4.08 1.46
C PHE A 335 -30.40 4.36 0.60
N GLU A 336 -31.54 3.85 1.04
CA GLU A 336 -32.81 4.00 0.36
C GLU A 336 -33.67 5.08 1.01
N SER A 337 -34.56 5.70 0.24
CA SER A 337 -35.43 6.78 0.72
C SER A 337 -36.46 6.34 1.78
N ASP A 338 -36.71 5.04 1.90
CA ASP A 338 -37.61 4.47 2.92
C ASP A 338 -36.89 4.15 4.25
N GLY A 339 -35.61 4.52 4.38
CA GLY A 339 -34.80 4.27 5.57
C GLY A 339 -34.15 2.89 5.61
N THR A 340 -34.35 2.05 4.60
CA THR A 340 -33.60 0.78 4.48
C THR A 340 -32.25 1.00 3.80
N ALA A 341 -31.41 -0.03 3.83
CA ALA A 341 -30.16 -0.06 3.08
C ALA A 341 -30.04 -1.36 2.28
N THR A 342 -29.54 -1.24 1.05
CA THR A 342 -29.26 -2.37 0.16
C THR A 342 -27.77 -2.70 0.20
N THR A 343 -27.42 -3.95 0.43
CA THR A 343 -26.03 -4.40 0.38
C THR A 343 -25.54 -4.39 -1.07
N MET A 344 -24.51 -3.60 -1.37
CA MET A 344 -23.97 -3.47 -2.72
C MET A 344 -22.75 -4.37 -2.95
N GLY A 345 -22.01 -4.67 -1.88
CA GLY A 345 -20.85 -5.56 -1.92
C GLY A 345 -20.33 -5.80 -0.50
N ASN A 346 -19.66 -6.94 -0.31
CA ASN A 346 -19.08 -7.30 0.97
C ASN A 346 -17.78 -8.09 0.82
N HIS A 347 -17.01 -8.17 1.90
CA HIS A 347 -15.83 -9.01 2.02
C HIS A 347 -15.76 -9.61 3.43
N GLY A 348 -15.34 -10.87 3.53
CA GLY A 348 -15.16 -11.58 4.81
C GLY A 348 -16.43 -12.27 5.35
N LEU A 349 -17.53 -12.19 4.61
CA LEU A 349 -18.79 -12.90 4.87
C LEU A 349 -19.16 -13.75 3.65
N SER A 350 -19.89 -14.83 3.90
CA SER A 350 -20.46 -15.69 2.86
C SER A 350 -21.74 -15.10 2.26
N GLU A 351 -22.14 -15.62 1.10
CA GLU A 351 -23.37 -15.19 0.40
C GLU A 351 -24.64 -15.46 1.23
N ASP A 352 -24.63 -16.53 2.03
CA ASP A 352 -25.72 -16.87 2.96
C ASP A 352 -25.78 -15.91 4.16
N GLU A 353 -24.64 -15.38 4.60
CA GLU A 353 -24.56 -14.45 5.75
C GLU A 353 -24.96 -13.03 5.37
N MET A 354 -24.53 -12.56 4.19
CA MET A 354 -24.89 -11.22 3.71
C MET A 354 -25.02 -11.19 2.19
N PRO A 355 -26.21 -11.51 1.65
CA PRO A 355 -26.43 -11.55 0.21
C PRO A 355 -26.28 -10.16 -0.41
N VAL A 356 -25.55 -10.06 -1.51
CA VAL A 356 -25.51 -8.83 -2.32
C VAL A 356 -26.88 -8.61 -2.95
N GLY A 357 -27.37 -7.37 -2.91
CA GLY A 357 -28.71 -6.98 -3.34
C GLY A 357 -29.80 -7.13 -2.27
N ALA A 358 -29.50 -7.74 -1.12
CA ALA A 358 -30.45 -7.81 -0.01
C ALA A 358 -30.74 -6.41 0.56
N ARG A 359 -32.02 -6.09 0.72
CA ARG A 359 -32.51 -4.84 1.31
C ARG A 359 -32.98 -5.10 2.73
N GLN A 360 -32.47 -4.32 3.68
CA GLN A 360 -32.75 -4.51 5.10
C GLN A 360 -32.86 -3.19 5.85
N MET A 361 -33.63 -3.18 6.93
CA MET A 361 -33.68 -2.03 7.83
C MET A 361 -32.45 -2.04 8.74
N LEU A 362 -31.73 -0.92 8.79
CA LEU A 362 -30.58 -0.78 9.67
C LEU A 362 -31.07 -0.48 11.09
N ALA A 363 -30.87 -1.43 12.01
CA ALA A 363 -31.23 -1.26 13.40
C ALA A 363 -30.06 -0.65 14.20
N GLU A 364 -30.35 0.39 14.98
CA GLU A 364 -29.42 0.89 16.00
C GLU A 364 -29.38 -0.05 17.22
N PRO A 365 -28.23 -0.19 17.91
CA PRO A 365 -26.96 0.48 17.64
C PRO A 365 -26.11 -0.24 16.57
N ALA A 366 -25.80 0.46 15.48
CA ALA A 366 -24.87 0.00 14.45
C ALA A 366 -24.20 1.21 13.78
N ALA A 367 -22.88 1.16 13.58
CA ALA A 367 -22.13 2.29 13.00
C ALA A 367 -22.71 2.76 11.67
N ILE A 368 -23.11 1.83 10.81
CA ILE A 368 -23.70 2.14 9.51
C ILE A 368 -25.10 2.78 9.61
N ALA A 369 -25.89 2.40 10.63
CA ALA A 369 -27.19 3.03 10.91
C ALA A 369 -27.00 4.48 11.35
N SER A 370 -26.02 4.73 12.22
CA SER A 370 -25.67 6.10 12.64
C SER A 370 -25.20 6.96 11.46
N VAL A 371 -24.38 6.40 10.56
CA VAL A 371 -23.97 7.09 9.32
C VAL A 371 -25.19 7.43 8.44
N GLN A 372 -26.18 6.54 8.32
CA GLN A 372 -27.40 6.83 7.57
C GLN A 372 -28.22 7.98 8.20
N ALA A 373 -28.27 8.03 9.54
CA ALA A 373 -29.02 9.04 10.27
C ALA A 373 -28.34 10.41 10.29
N THR A 374 -27.01 10.46 10.45
CA THR A 374 -26.26 11.73 10.65
C THR A 374 -25.55 12.21 9.39
N GLY A 375 -25.21 11.31 8.47
CA GLY A 375 -24.30 11.62 7.37
C GLY A 375 -22.85 11.84 7.81
N GLU A 376 -22.49 11.49 9.06
CA GLU A 376 -21.15 11.65 9.61
C GLU A 376 -20.50 10.29 9.90
N PRO A 377 -19.15 10.18 9.86
CA PRO A 377 -18.46 8.95 10.24
C PRO A 377 -18.78 8.51 11.67
N ALA A 378 -18.99 7.21 11.86
CA ALA A 378 -19.32 6.64 13.16
C ALA A 378 -18.35 5.52 13.54
N ARG A 379 -18.04 5.40 14.83
CA ARG A 379 -17.20 4.35 15.38
C ARG A 379 -17.82 3.79 16.64
N TYR A 380 -17.82 2.47 16.74
CA TYR A 380 -18.23 1.73 17.92
C TYR A 380 -17.16 0.70 18.27
N ASP A 381 -16.62 0.80 19.48
CA ASP A 381 -15.81 -0.25 20.09
C ASP A 381 -16.69 -0.97 21.10
N VAL A 382 -16.87 -2.27 20.90
CA VAL A 382 -17.88 -3.07 21.59
C VAL A 382 -17.19 -3.92 22.65
N ASP A 383 -17.52 -3.68 23.92
CA ASP A 383 -17.17 -4.57 25.03
C ASP A 383 -18.20 -5.71 25.16
N ASP A 384 -17.91 -6.73 25.96
CA ASP A 384 -18.77 -7.93 26.07
C ASP A 384 -20.19 -7.61 26.58
N GLU A 385 -20.36 -6.49 27.31
CA GLU A 385 -21.65 -6.02 27.84
C GLU A 385 -22.46 -5.27 26.77
N MET A 386 -21.81 -4.40 25.99
CA MET A 386 -22.41 -3.70 24.86
C MET A 386 -22.72 -4.66 23.70
N LEU A 387 -21.97 -5.75 23.52
CA LEU A 387 -22.24 -6.76 22.49
C LEU A 387 -23.65 -7.36 22.63
N GLN A 388 -24.19 -7.45 23.86
CA GLN A 388 -25.53 -7.99 24.11
C GLN A 388 -26.67 -7.08 23.66
N SER A 389 -26.40 -5.77 23.48
CA SER A 389 -27.40 -4.80 22.99
C SER A 389 -27.39 -4.66 21.46
N PHE A 390 -26.45 -5.30 20.77
CA PHE A 390 -26.34 -5.27 19.32
C PHE A 390 -27.30 -6.28 18.65
N PRO A 391 -27.75 -5.98 17.41
CA PRO A 391 -28.50 -6.92 16.59
C PRO A 391 -27.89 -8.33 16.52
N GLU A 392 -28.74 -9.36 16.44
CA GLU A 392 -28.34 -10.77 16.49
C GLU A 392 -27.26 -11.14 15.46
N PHE A 393 -27.36 -10.60 14.24
CA PHE A 393 -26.36 -10.84 13.18
C PHE A 393 -24.96 -10.32 13.53
N LEU A 394 -24.83 -9.16 14.20
CA LEU A 394 -23.52 -8.64 14.63
C LEU A 394 -22.91 -9.47 15.77
N ARG A 395 -23.76 -10.08 16.60
CA ARG A 395 -23.34 -11.02 17.66
C ARG A 395 -22.84 -12.34 17.08
N GLU A 396 -23.53 -12.89 16.08
CA GLU A 396 -23.11 -14.11 15.38
C GLU A 396 -21.73 -13.95 14.72
N TRP A 397 -21.47 -12.78 14.12
CA TRP A 397 -20.18 -12.47 13.49
C TRP A 397 -19.06 -12.15 14.47
N ARG A 398 -19.33 -12.08 15.78
CA ARG A 398 -18.36 -11.78 16.87
C ARG A 398 -17.60 -10.48 16.68
N VAL A 399 -18.29 -9.44 16.21
CA VAL A 399 -17.67 -8.15 15.91
C VAL A 399 -17.36 -7.38 17.21
N ARG A 400 -16.11 -6.96 17.41
CA ARG A 400 -15.64 -6.20 18.57
C ARG A 400 -15.42 -4.72 18.31
N SER A 401 -15.27 -4.33 17.05
CA SER A 401 -15.06 -2.92 16.67
C SER A 401 -15.59 -2.69 15.27
N VAL A 402 -16.29 -1.59 15.07
CA VAL A 402 -16.83 -1.19 13.77
C VAL A 402 -16.53 0.29 13.52
N VAL A 403 -16.08 0.59 12.32
CA VAL A 403 -15.94 1.96 11.82
C VAL A 403 -16.72 2.07 10.52
N ALA A 404 -17.56 3.08 10.41
CA ALA A 404 -18.34 3.36 9.20
C ALA A 404 -18.13 4.80 8.73
N SER A 405 -18.20 4.99 7.41
CA SER A 405 -18.02 6.30 6.76
C SER A 405 -19.07 6.48 5.65
N PRO A 406 -19.64 7.68 5.50
CA PRO A 406 -20.57 7.98 4.43
C PRO A 406 -19.87 7.97 3.06
N ILE A 407 -20.61 7.54 2.04
CA ILE A 407 -20.28 7.75 0.63
C ILE A 407 -21.08 8.97 0.18
N ILE A 408 -20.39 10.07 -0.10
CA ILE A 408 -21.01 11.31 -0.57
C ILE A 408 -20.83 11.42 -2.09
N VAL A 409 -21.95 11.41 -2.82
CA VAL A 409 -22.00 11.61 -4.28
C VAL A 409 -22.72 12.92 -4.55
N GLU A 410 -22.07 13.85 -5.25
CA GLU A 410 -22.64 15.17 -5.61
C GLU A 410 -23.21 15.95 -4.41
N GLY A 411 -22.57 15.83 -3.24
CA GLY A 411 -23.00 16.50 -2.01
C GLY A 411 -24.17 15.84 -1.28
N ARG A 412 -24.61 14.65 -1.70
CA ARG A 412 -25.65 13.86 -1.02
C ARG A 412 -25.08 12.54 -0.50
N CYS A 413 -25.54 12.11 0.67
CA CYS A 413 -25.21 10.80 1.20
C CYS A 413 -25.92 9.72 0.37
N TRP A 414 -25.17 9.03 -0.47
CA TRP A 414 -25.65 7.95 -1.33
C TRP A 414 -25.77 6.63 -0.55
N GLY A 415 -24.87 6.44 0.41
CA GLY A 415 -24.70 5.19 1.12
C GLY A 415 -23.60 5.28 2.16
N GLY A 416 -23.12 4.14 2.61
CA GLY A 416 -22.00 4.07 3.54
C GLY A 416 -21.18 2.82 3.37
N ILE A 417 -19.93 2.91 3.82
CA ILE A 417 -19.02 1.77 3.96
C ILE A 417 -18.84 1.50 5.43
N SER A 418 -18.82 0.22 5.83
CA SER A 418 -18.38 -0.17 7.17
C SER A 418 -17.30 -1.24 7.11
N VAL A 419 -16.37 -1.15 8.05
CA VAL A 419 -15.35 -2.16 8.34
C VAL A 419 -15.52 -2.63 9.78
N ALA A 420 -15.33 -3.93 10.00
CA ALA A 420 -15.53 -4.58 11.29
C ALA A 420 -14.36 -5.53 11.62
N SER A 421 -13.97 -5.56 12.89
CA SER A 421 -12.90 -6.40 13.44
C SER A 421 -13.47 -7.32 14.52
N ARG A 422 -13.03 -8.58 14.53
CA ARG A 422 -13.35 -9.62 15.51
C ARG A 422 -12.32 -9.71 16.64
N GLN A 423 -11.12 -9.16 16.44
CA GLN A 423 -9.97 -9.35 17.34
C GLN A 423 -9.82 -8.21 18.36
N GLY A 424 -10.20 -6.98 18.01
CA GLY A 424 -10.06 -5.81 18.88
C GLY A 424 -10.31 -4.46 18.20
N PRO A 425 -10.16 -3.35 18.93
CA PRO A 425 -10.44 -2.01 18.42
C PRO A 425 -9.53 -1.62 17.27
N PHE A 426 -10.08 -0.98 16.24
CA PHE A 426 -9.29 -0.43 15.15
C PHE A 426 -8.35 0.70 15.64
N PRO A 427 -7.21 0.96 14.97
CA PRO A 427 -6.44 2.18 15.22
C PRO A 427 -7.29 3.44 15.08
N ALA A 428 -7.01 4.49 15.86
CA ALA A 428 -7.79 5.75 15.83
C ALA A 428 -7.81 6.41 14.43
N ALA A 429 -6.76 6.20 13.63
CA ALA A 429 -6.64 6.74 12.27
C ALA A 429 -7.57 6.07 11.23
N THR A 430 -8.20 4.93 11.57
CA THR A 430 -8.99 4.14 10.61
C THR A 430 -10.19 4.90 10.07
N GLY A 431 -10.88 5.68 10.90
CA GLY A 431 -12.02 6.51 10.44
C GLY A 431 -11.62 7.52 9.37
N ARG A 432 -10.52 8.25 9.57
CA ARG A 432 -9.99 9.19 8.58
C ARG A 432 -9.62 8.50 7.27
N ARG A 433 -9.02 7.31 7.34
CA ARG A 433 -8.67 6.51 6.15
C ARG A 433 -9.90 6.06 5.37
N LEU A 434 -10.97 5.65 6.06
CA LEU A 434 -12.23 5.32 5.37
C LEU A 434 -12.79 6.53 4.63
N VAL A 435 -12.72 7.73 5.20
CA VAL A 435 -13.17 8.97 4.52
C VAL A 435 -12.36 9.23 3.25
N GLU A 436 -11.02 9.19 3.33
CA GLU A 436 -10.14 9.39 2.17
C GLU A 436 -10.44 8.36 1.05
N PHE A 437 -10.77 7.12 1.43
CA PHE A 437 -11.13 6.09 0.47
C PHE A 437 -12.56 6.27 -0.09
N THR A 438 -13.54 6.67 0.72
CA THR A 438 -14.94 6.85 0.26
C THR A 438 -15.06 7.98 -0.77
N GLU A 439 -14.22 9.01 -0.72
CA GLU A 439 -14.17 10.05 -1.77
C GLU A 439 -13.81 9.49 -3.14
N ILE A 440 -12.85 8.54 -3.19
CA ILE A 440 -12.43 7.91 -4.44
C ILE A 440 -13.47 6.89 -4.91
N ALA A 441 -14.00 6.09 -3.98
CA ALA A 441 -15.08 5.15 -4.27
C ALA A 441 -16.33 5.87 -4.79
N ALA A 442 -16.70 7.03 -4.23
CA ALA A 442 -17.85 7.81 -4.67
C ALA A 442 -17.80 8.17 -6.16
N THR A 443 -16.62 8.51 -6.68
CA THR A 443 -16.43 8.83 -8.11
C THR A 443 -16.67 7.60 -9.00
N ALA A 444 -16.17 6.44 -8.59
CA ALA A 444 -16.39 5.17 -9.28
C ALA A 444 -17.88 4.76 -9.28
N ILE A 445 -18.54 4.94 -8.14
CA ILE A 445 -19.94 4.61 -7.94
C ILE A 445 -20.84 5.52 -8.77
N ALA A 446 -20.61 6.83 -8.72
CA ALA A 446 -21.35 7.82 -9.50
C ALA A 446 -21.27 7.55 -11.01
N ASN A 447 -20.07 7.22 -11.52
CA ASN A 447 -19.88 6.89 -12.93
C ASN A 447 -20.64 5.62 -13.34
N THR A 448 -20.64 4.61 -12.49
CA THR A 448 -21.32 3.34 -12.75
C THR A 448 -22.83 3.52 -12.75
N GLU A 449 -23.37 4.27 -11.78
CA GLU A 449 -24.80 4.55 -11.68
C GLU A 449 -25.28 5.45 -12.83
N SER A 450 -24.53 6.50 -13.18
CA SER A 450 -24.87 7.38 -14.30
C SER A 450 -25.00 6.60 -15.62
N ARG A 451 -24.09 5.65 -15.88
CA ARG A 451 -24.17 4.76 -17.05
C ARG A 451 -25.43 3.88 -17.00
N ALA A 452 -25.73 3.26 -15.87
CA ALA A 452 -26.93 2.44 -15.72
C ALA A 452 -28.22 3.27 -15.92
N GLN A 453 -28.28 4.48 -15.36
CA GLN A 453 -29.40 5.40 -15.54
C GLN A 453 -29.56 5.85 -17.00
N LEU A 454 -28.47 6.09 -17.72
CA LEU A 454 -28.50 6.41 -19.15
C LEU A 454 -29.09 5.26 -19.98
N VAL A 455 -28.66 4.02 -19.72
CA VAL A 455 -29.20 2.83 -20.39
C VAL A 455 -30.71 2.69 -20.11
N ALA A 456 -31.11 2.78 -18.83
CA ALA A 456 -32.51 2.71 -18.44
C ALA A 456 -33.37 3.83 -19.06
N SER A 457 -32.83 5.05 -19.12
CA SER A 457 -33.50 6.21 -19.73
C SER A 457 -33.73 6.00 -21.23
N ARG A 458 -32.71 5.54 -21.97
CA ARG A 458 -32.82 5.20 -23.39
C ARG A 458 -33.87 4.10 -23.62
N GLY A 459 -33.87 3.06 -22.77
CA GLY A 459 -34.90 2.01 -22.79
C GLY A 459 -36.32 2.55 -22.66
N ARG A 460 -36.56 3.48 -21.73
CA ARG A 460 -37.87 4.14 -21.56
C ARG A 460 -38.29 4.95 -22.80
N VAL A 461 -37.36 5.67 -23.43
CA VAL A 461 -37.64 6.46 -24.64
C VAL A 461 -38.04 5.54 -25.81
N VAL A 462 -37.31 4.44 -26.01
CA VAL A 462 -37.64 3.46 -27.06
C VAL A 462 -39.02 2.84 -26.81
N ALA A 463 -39.30 2.41 -25.58
CA ALA A 463 -40.60 1.83 -25.22
C ALA A 463 -41.75 2.81 -25.43
N ALA A 464 -41.57 4.09 -25.06
CA ALA A 464 -42.56 5.14 -25.30
C ALA A 464 -42.79 5.38 -26.80
N GLY A 465 -41.72 5.37 -27.61
CA GLY A 465 -41.82 5.48 -29.07
C GLY A 465 -42.61 4.33 -29.70
N ASP A 466 -42.40 3.10 -29.23
CA ASP A 466 -43.12 1.91 -29.72
C ASP A 466 -44.60 1.92 -29.33
N GLU A 467 -44.94 2.46 -28.15
CA GLU A 467 -46.33 2.67 -27.75
C GLU A 467 -47.03 3.74 -28.60
N MET A 468 -46.34 4.86 -28.88
CA MET A 468 -46.89 5.93 -29.72
C MET A 468 -47.16 5.43 -31.15
N ARG A 469 -46.24 4.63 -31.71
CA ARG A 469 -46.44 4.00 -33.03
C ARG A 469 -47.65 3.07 -33.08
N ARG A 470 -47.85 2.24 -32.04
CA ARG A 470 -49.04 1.38 -31.91
C ARG A 470 -50.33 2.19 -31.86
N ARG A 471 -50.32 3.34 -31.17
CA ARG A 471 -51.49 4.23 -31.11
C ARG A 471 -51.79 4.86 -32.47
N LEU A 472 -50.76 5.38 -33.15
CA LEU A 472 -50.88 5.97 -34.48
C LEU A 472 -51.42 4.97 -35.51
N GLU A 473 -50.93 3.74 -35.51
CA GLU A 473 -51.45 2.70 -36.40
C GLU A 473 -52.96 2.47 -36.18
N ARG A 474 -53.39 2.33 -34.91
CA ARG A 474 -54.79 2.13 -34.57
C ARG A 474 -55.66 3.31 -34.99
N ASP A 475 -55.21 4.54 -34.73
CA ASP A 475 -55.95 5.75 -35.10
C ASP A 475 -56.06 5.91 -36.63
N LEU A 476 -55.00 5.53 -37.37
CA LEU A 476 -55.02 5.52 -38.83
C LEU A 476 -55.96 4.44 -39.38
N HIS A 477 -55.89 3.22 -38.85
CA HIS A 477 -56.69 2.07 -39.30
C HIS A 477 -58.18 2.25 -38.96
N ASP A 478 -58.49 2.55 -37.71
CA ASP A 478 -59.89 2.62 -37.25
C ASP A 478 -60.51 3.98 -37.58
N GLY A 479 -59.72 5.06 -37.57
CA GLY A 479 -60.23 6.42 -37.76
C GLY A 479 -60.19 6.91 -39.20
N ALA A 480 -59.00 6.97 -39.79
CA ALA A 480 -58.79 7.60 -41.10
C ALA A 480 -59.25 6.71 -42.26
N GLN A 481 -58.85 5.42 -42.25
CA GLN A 481 -59.21 4.48 -43.32
C GLN A 481 -60.73 4.26 -43.39
N GLN A 482 -61.41 4.01 -42.27
CA GLN A 482 -62.87 3.79 -42.28
C GLN A 482 -63.65 4.99 -42.80
N ARG A 483 -63.22 6.21 -42.46
CA ARG A 483 -63.84 7.46 -42.96
C ARG A 483 -63.64 7.62 -44.46
N LEU A 484 -62.44 7.37 -44.97
CA LEU A 484 -62.14 7.43 -46.40
C LEU A 484 -62.93 6.37 -47.19
N VAL A 485 -63.02 5.13 -46.71
CA VAL A 485 -63.87 4.09 -47.35
C VAL A 485 -65.34 4.54 -47.43
N SER A 486 -65.86 5.10 -46.34
CA SER A 486 -67.25 5.57 -46.29
C SER A 486 -67.49 6.71 -47.28
N LEU A 487 -66.58 7.68 -47.34
CA LEU A 487 -66.66 8.80 -48.28
C LEU A 487 -66.60 8.33 -49.75
N ALA A 488 -65.73 7.37 -50.06
CA ALA A 488 -65.61 6.80 -51.41
C ALA A 488 -66.91 6.09 -51.84
N LEU A 489 -67.59 5.40 -50.92
CA LEU A 489 -68.90 4.79 -51.16
C LEU A 489 -70.00 5.83 -51.36
N GLU A 490 -70.03 6.88 -50.53
CA GLU A 490 -70.99 7.98 -50.66
C GLU A 490 -70.86 8.71 -52.01
N LEU A 491 -69.63 8.97 -52.47
CA LEU A 491 -69.36 9.58 -53.78
C LEU A 491 -69.82 8.69 -54.94
N ARG A 492 -69.62 7.36 -54.84
CA ARG A 492 -70.13 6.40 -55.84
C ARG A 492 -71.66 6.41 -55.89
N VAL A 493 -72.32 6.35 -54.74
CA VAL A 493 -73.80 6.41 -54.65
C VAL A 493 -74.33 7.74 -55.19
N ALA A 494 -73.71 8.87 -54.82
CA ALA A 494 -74.08 10.18 -55.35
C ALA A 494 -73.94 10.24 -56.87
N GLY A 495 -72.85 9.70 -57.43
CA GLY A 495 -72.63 9.59 -58.87
C GLY A 495 -73.71 8.77 -59.60
N GLU A 496 -74.25 7.72 -58.96
CA GLU A 496 -75.34 6.91 -59.52
C GLU A 496 -76.68 7.68 -59.59
N THR A 497 -76.91 8.64 -58.68
CA THR A 497 -78.11 9.48 -58.65
C THR A 497 -78.09 10.68 -59.62
N VAL A 498 -76.95 10.93 -60.28
CA VAL A 498 -76.81 12.03 -61.25
C VAL A 498 -77.69 11.77 -62.50
N PRO A 499 -78.54 12.73 -62.90
CA PRO A 499 -79.37 12.62 -64.10
C PRO A 499 -78.55 12.42 -65.39
N PRO A 500 -79.07 11.67 -66.39
CA PRO A 500 -78.35 11.36 -67.63
C PRO A 500 -77.90 12.59 -68.43
N GLU A 501 -78.55 13.74 -68.23
CA GLU A 501 -78.28 14.99 -68.95
C GLU A 501 -77.00 15.70 -68.50
N LEU A 502 -76.36 15.24 -67.40
CA LEU A 502 -75.14 15.83 -66.82
C LEU A 502 -73.99 14.79 -66.71
N PRO A 503 -73.51 14.20 -67.82
CA PRO A 503 -72.50 13.13 -67.80
C PRO A 503 -71.13 13.59 -67.25
N ASP A 504 -70.80 14.87 -67.41
CA ASP A 504 -69.55 15.44 -66.88
C ASP A 504 -69.53 15.39 -65.35
N LEU A 505 -70.67 15.64 -64.70
CA LEU A 505 -70.78 15.61 -63.23
C LEU A 505 -70.64 14.18 -62.67
N ARG A 506 -71.18 13.18 -63.37
CA ARG A 506 -70.98 11.76 -63.04
C ARG A 506 -69.51 11.36 -63.14
N THR A 507 -68.79 11.88 -64.15
CA THR A 507 -67.35 11.61 -64.34
C THR A 507 -66.52 12.22 -63.21
N VAL A 508 -66.86 13.44 -62.76
CA VAL A 508 -66.19 14.09 -61.61
C VAL A 508 -66.36 13.27 -60.32
N PHE A 509 -67.56 12.75 -60.04
CA PHE A 509 -67.77 11.88 -58.86
C PHE A 509 -67.00 10.55 -58.95
N ALA A 510 -66.92 9.96 -60.15
CA ALA A 510 -66.15 8.72 -60.37
C ALA A 510 -64.65 8.95 -60.14
N GLN A 511 -64.10 10.03 -60.72
CA GLN A 511 -62.69 10.41 -60.53
C GLN A 511 -62.38 10.67 -59.05
N ALA A 512 -63.22 11.44 -58.36
CA ALA A 512 -63.02 11.73 -56.94
C ALA A 512 -63.05 10.47 -56.06
N ALA A 513 -63.88 9.46 -56.39
CA ALA A 513 -63.90 8.19 -55.70
C ALA A 513 -62.66 7.32 -55.98
N GLU A 514 -62.10 7.43 -57.19
CA GLU A 514 -60.88 6.75 -57.59
C GLU A 514 -59.65 7.36 -56.91
N ASP A 515 -59.52 8.69 -56.93
CA ASP A 515 -58.49 9.44 -56.20
C ASP A 515 -58.51 9.12 -54.70
N LEU A 516 -59.71 8.99 -54.10
CA LEU A 516 -59.84 8.61 -52.69
C LEU A 516 -59.40 7.17 -52.40
N THR A 517 -59.54 6.28 -53.39
CA THR A 517 -59.09 4.89 -53.30
C THR A 517 -57.56 4.82 -53.37
N GLU A 518 -56.93 5.66 -54.19
CA GLU A 518 -55.47 5.80 -54.26
C GLU A 518 -54.89 6.33 -52.94
N VAL A 519 -55.47 7.41 -52.38
CA VAL A 519 -55.09 7.93 -51.06
C VAL A 519 -55.25 6.89 -49.95
N LEU A 520 -56.27 6.03 -50.05
CA LEU A 520 -56.48 4.95 -49.09
C LEU A 520 -55.39 3.88 -49.18
N GLU A 521 -54.89 3.55 -50.38
CA GLU A 521 -53.75 2.66 -50.54
C GLU A 521 -52.45 3.30 -50.03
N GLU A 522 -52.20 4.59 -50.31
CA GLU A 522 -51.04 5.31 -49.75
C GLU A 522 -51.07 5.31 -48.20
N LEU A 523 -52.24 5.60 -47.61
CA LEU A 523 -52.40 5.62 -46.15
C LEU A 523 -52.26 4.21 -45.54
N ARG A 524 -52.66 3.17 -46.28
CA ARG A 524 -52.42 1.77 -45.90
C ARG A 524 -50.94 1.42 -45.97
N GLU A 525 -50.20 1.88 -46.97
CA GLU A 525 -48.74 1.69 -47.04
C GLU A 525 -48.02 2.37 -45.88
N ILE A 526 -48.40 3.59 -45.54
CA ILE A 526 -47.85 4.34 -44.40
C ILE A 526 -48.17 3.63 -43.07
N SER A 527 -49.43 3.22 -42.87
CA SER A 527 -49.86 2.53 -41.64
C SER A 527 -49.14 1.20 -41.42
N ARG A 528 -48.90 0.43 -42.47
CA ARG A 528 -48.19 -0.87 -42.40
C ARG A 528 -46.71 -0.74 -42.02
N GLY A 529 -46.12 0.45 -42.11
CA GLY A 529 -44.74 0.74 -41.69
C GLY A 529 -44.58 1.11 -40.21
N LEU A 530 -45.68 1.34 -39.47
CA LEU A 530 -45.61 1.91 -38.12
C LEU A 530 -45.51 0.89 -36.98
N HIS A 531 -46.17 -0.28 -37.07
CA HIS A 531 -45.98 -1.35 -36.09
C HIS A 531 -46.37 -2.73 -36.65
N PRO A 532 -45.69 -3.83 -36.29
CA PRO A 532 -45.93 -5.12 -36.92
C PRO A 532 -46.94 -5.93 -36.11
N ALA A 533 -48.24 -5.78 -36.39
CA ALA A 533 -49.29 -6.61 -35.79
C ALA A 533 -49.00 -8.13 -35.90
N ILE A 534 -48.28 -8.53 -36.96
CA ILE A 534 -47.84 -9.90 -37.20
C ILE A 534 -46.90 -10.47 -36.12
N LEU A 535 -46.16 -9.63 -35.38
CA LEU A 535 -45.36 -10.09 -34.25
C LEU A 535 -46.24 -10.52 -33.07
N ALA A 536 -47.31 -9.78 -32.78
CA ALA A 536 -48.20 -10.08 -31.66
C ALA A 536 -48.93 -11.42 -31.86
N GLU A 537 -49.39 -11.68 -33.09
CA GLU A 537 -50.16 -12.89 -33.42
C GLU A 537 -49.24 -14.08 -33.78
N GLY A 538 -48.25 -13.85 -34.65
CA GLY A 538 -47.42 -14.91 -35.24
C GLY A 538 -46.03 -15.09 -34.62
N GLY A 539 -45.49 -14.08 -33.92
CA GLY A 539 -44.11 -14.09 -33.42
C GLY A 539 -43.08 -13.86 -34.52
N LEU A 540 -41.80 -13.91 -34.13
CA LEU A 540 -40.71 -13.45 -34.98
C LEU A 540 -40.55 -14.24 -36.29
N GLY A 541 -40.63 -15.58 -36.25
CA GLY A 541 -40.45 -16.43 -37.45
C GLY A 541 -41.44 -16.12 -38.59
N PRO A 542 -42.77 -16.16 -38.35
CA PRO A 542 -43.78 -15.77 -39.35
C PRO A 542 -43.65 -14.31 -39.83
N ALA A 543 -43.26 -13.39 -38.94
CA ALA A 543 -43.03 -12.00 -39.29
C ALA A 543 -41.86 -11.86 -40.29
N MET A 544 -40.73 -12.54 -40.04
CA MET A 544 -39.57 -12.53 -40.93
C MET A 544 -39.87 -13.14 -42.30
N ARG A 545 -40.60 -14.27 -42.34
CA ARG A 545 -41.06 -14.87 -43.61
C ARG A 545 -41.95 -13.92 -44.43
N THR A 546 -42.68 -13.04 -43.76
CA THR A 546 -43.54 -12.06 -44.42
C THR A 546 -42.73 -10.89 -44.98
N LEU A 547 -41.73 -10.41 -44.24
CA LEU A 547 -40.78 -9.41 -44.75
C LEU A 547 -40.01 -9.93 -45.97
N ALA A 548 -39.48 -11.16 -45.89
CA ALA A 548 -38.75 -11.79 -46.99
C ALA A 548 -39.60 -11.91 -48.27
N ARG A 549 -40.86 -12.33 -48.16
CA ARG A 549 -41.78 -12.46 -49.31
C ARG A 549 -42.19 -11.14 -49.96
N ARG A 550 -42.15 -10.04 -49.20
CA ARG A 550 -42.52 -8.70 -49.68
C ARG A 550 -41.34 -7.90 -50.23
N SER A 551 -40.13 -8.36 -49.96
CA SER A 551 -38.92 -7.71 -50.45
C SER A 551 -38.90 -7.72 -51.98
N PRO A 552 -38.65 -6.58 -52.65
CA PRO A 552 -38.41 -6.54 -54.09
C PRO A 552 -37.11 -7.27 -54.51
N VAL A 553 -36.19 -7.45 -53.56
CA VAL A 553 -34.92 -8.17 -53.70
C VAL A 553 -35.09 -9.60 -53.20
N GLU A 554 -34.49 -10.59 -53.87
CA GLU A 554 -34.57 -12.00 -53.46
C GLU A 554 -33.92 -12.20 -52.08
N VAL A 555 -34.68 -12.73 -51.10
CA VAL A 555 -34.20 -12.93 -49.72
C VAL A 555 -34.04 -14.41 -49.41
N ASP A 556 -32.81 -14.83 -49.10
CA ASP A 556 -32.50 -16.12 -48.50
C ASP A 556 -32.68 -16.03 -46.98
N LEU A 557 -33.77 -16.60 -46.47
CA LEU A 557 -34.14 -16.52 -45.06
C LEU A 557 -33.86 -17.83 -44.35
N LYS A 558 -32.94 -17.78 -43.38
CA LYS A 558 -32.59 -18.89 -42.48
C LYS A 558 -32.99 -18.52 -41.06
N VAL A 559 -34.16 -18.98 -40.62
CA VAL A 559 -34.68 -18.73 -39.28
C VAL A 559 -34.89 -20.09 -38.61
N GLU A 560 -33.98 -20.47 -37.73
CA GLU A 560 -34.01 -21.75 -37.00
C GLU A 560 -34.69 -21.60 -35.64
N THR A 561 -35.89 -21.02 -35.60
CA THR A 561 -36.64 -20.88 -34.35
C THR A 561 -38.15 -20.80 -34.55
N GLU A 562 -38.88 -21.52 -33.69
CA GLU A 562 -40.33 -21.44 -33.51
C GLU A 562 -40.71 -20.83 -32.15
N SER A 563 -39.70 -20.42 -31.36
CA SER A 563 -39.86 -19.91 -30.00
C SER A 563 -40.43 -18.49 -29.98
N ARG A 564 -41.15 -18.15 -28.90
CA ARG A 564 -41.49 -16.77 -28.55
C ARG A 564 -40.36 -16.18 -27.71
N TYR A 565 -39.96 -14.95 -28.03
CA TYR A 565 -38.94 -14.20 -27.29
C TYR A 565 -39.57 -13.05 -26.50
N PRO A 566 -38.82 -12.39 -25.58
CA PRO A 566 -39.29 -11.16 -24.97
C PRO A 566 -39.72 -10.16 -26.04
N ALA A 567 -40.93 -9.59 -25.90
CA ALA A 567 -41.52 -8.70 -26.91
C ALA A 567 -40.58 -7.56 -27.36
N PRO A 568 -39.79 -6.91 -26.47
CA PRO A 568 -38.84 -5.89 -26.91
C PRO A 568 -37.77 -6.43 -27.88
N VAL A 569 -37.29 -7.66 -27.66
CA VAL A 569 -36.31 -8.34 -28.52
C VAL A 569 -36.91 -8.68 -29.88
N GLU A 570 -38.15 -9.20 -29.91
CA GLU A 570 -38.84 -9.51 -31.17
C GLU A 570 -39.07 -8.25 -32.01
N VAL A 571 -39.53 -7.17 -31.38
CA VAL A 571 -39.79 -5.88 -32.02
C VAL A 571 -38.49 -5.27 -32.56
N ALA A 572 -37.42 -5.26 -31.76
CA ALA A 572 -36.13 -4.76 -32.21
C ALA A 572 -35.58 -5.55 -33.40
N THR A 573 -35.62 -6.87 -33.32
CA THR A 573 -35.17 -7.76 -34.40
C THR A 573 -35.97 -7.51 -35.69
N TYR A 574 -37.29 -7.34 -35.58
CA TYR A 574 -38.13 -7.02 -36.72
C TYR A 574 -37.75 -5.72 -37.41
N TYR A 575 -37.58 -4.64 -36.63
CA TYR A 575 -37.23 -3.35 -37.22
C TYR A 575 -35.86 -3.35 -37.86
N VAL A 576 -34.88 -4.04 -37.27
CA VAL A 576 -33.56 -4.21 -37.88
C VAL A 576 -33.69 -4.88 -39.24
N VAL A 577 -34.43 -6.00 -39.34
CA VAL A 577 -34.61 -6.70 -40.61
C VAL A 577 -35.42 -5.87 -41.62
N SER A 578 -36.51 -5.24 -41.19
CA SER A 578 -37.36 -4.42 -42.05
C SER A 578 -36.60 -3.22 -42.63
N GLU A 579 -35.83 -2.52 -41.81
CA GLU A 579 -35.05 -1.36 -42.22
C GLU A 579 -33.88 -1.79 -43.13
N ALA A 580 -33.19 -2.88 -42.79
CA ALA A 580 -32.10 -3.41 -43.62
C ALA A 580 -32.58 -3.83 -45.01
N LEU A 581 -33.72 -4.53 -45.11
CA LEU A 581 -34.32 -4.91 -46.40
C LEU A 581 -34.82 -3.69 -47.18
N THR A 582 -35.37 -2.69 -46.49
CA THR A 582 -35.76 -1.42 -47.11
C THR A 582 -34.55 -0.71 -47.72
N ASN A 583 -33.47 -0.59 -46.95
CA ASN A 583 -32.21 0.00 -47.41
C ASN A 583 -31.60 -0.80 -48.56
N THR A 584 -31.67 -2.13 -48.49
CA THR A 584 -31.24 -3.01 -49.59
C THR A 584 -32.01 -2.68 -50.88
N SER A 585 -33.34 -2.58 -50.79
CA SER A 585 -34.20 -2.31 -51.94
C SER A 585 -34.03 -0.90 -52.53
N LYS A 586 -33.80 0.12 -51.69
CA LYS A 586 -33.77 1.52 -52.11
C LYS A 586 -32.37 2.04 -52.46
N HIS A 587 -31.34 1.49 -51.82
CA HIS A 587 -30.01 2.11 -51.81
C HIS A 587 -28.88 1.17 -52.25
N ALA A 588 -29.04 -0.14 -52.11
CA ALA A 588 -27.93 -1.07 -52.34
C ALA A 588 -27.78 -1.50 -53.81
N ALA A 589 -28.79 -1.34 -54.66
CA ALA A 589 -28.82 -1.93 -56.01
C ALA A 589 -28.43 -3.43 -56.00
N ALA A 590 -28.83 -4.13 -54.94
CA ALA A 590 -28.52 -5.52 -54.68
C ALA A 590 -29.43 -6.46 -55.50
N SER A 591 -28.88 -7.61 -55.90
CA SER A 591 -29.66 -8.70 -56.49
C SER A 591 -30.19 -9.68 -55.44
N ARG A 592 -29.52 -9.81 -54.30
CA ARG A 592 -29.86 -10.78 -53.26
C ARG A 592 -29.54 -10.26 -51.86
N ALA A 593 -30.37 -10.66 -50.90
CA ALA A 593 -30.09 -10.51 -49.47
C ALA A 593 -30.15 -11.87 -48.76
N GLU A 594 -29.36 -12.04 -47.71
CA GLU A 594 -29.39 -13.17 -46.80
C GLU A 594 -29.72 -12.67 -45.39
N VAL A 595 -30.67 -13.33 -44.72
CA VAL A 595 -31.05 -13.05 -43.34
C VAL A 595 -30.95 -14.35 -42.56
N ILE A 596 -30.06 -14.37 -41.57
CA ILE A 596 -29.81 -15.50 -40.68
C ILE A 596 -30.19 -15.09 -39.26
N LEU A 597 -31.04 -15.89 -38.62
CA LEU A 597 -31.42 -15.72 -37.22
C LEU A 597 -31.17 -17.01 -36.45
N GLU A 598 -30.33 -16.93 -35.42
CA GLU A 598 -29.90 -18.07 -34.60
C GLU A 598 -30.01 -17.74 -33.11
N GLU A 599 -30.53 -18.67 -32.32
CA GLU A 599 -30.45 -18.62 -30.87
C GLU A 599 -29.15 -19.27 -30.41
N ARG A 600 -28.30 -18.56 -29.67
CA ARG A 600 -27.02 -19.05 -29.17
C ARG A 600 -26.89 -18.75 -27.67
N ALA A 601 -27.03 -19.79 -26.84
CA ALA A 601 -27.05 -19.68 -25.39
C ALA A 601 -28.09 -18.63 -24.94
N ASP A 602 -27.66 -17.55 -24.27
CA ASP A 602 -28.55 -16.51 -23.73
C ASP A 602 -28.73 -15.32 -24.68
N ASN A 603 -28.44 -15.48 -25.98
CA ASN A 603 -28.51 -14.39 -26.95
C ASN A 603 -29.18 -14.81 -28.27
N LEU A 604 -29.95 -13.89 -28.85
CA LEU A 604 -30.44 -13.96 -30.21
C LEU A 604 -29.44 -13.27 -31.16
N TRP A 605 -28.91 -14.02 -32.11
CA TRP A 605 -27.97 -13.55 -33.12
C TRP A 605 -28.68 -13.37 -34.46
N LEU A 606 -28.59 -12.16 -35.00
CA LEU A 606 -29.14 -11.80 -36.30
C LEU A 606 -28.00 -11.34 -37.21
N ARG A 607 -27.92 -11.90 -38.42
CA ARG A 607 -27.00 -11.46 -39.45
C ARG A 607 -27.77 -11.18 -40.74
N ILE A 608 -27.56 -10.01 -41.30
CA ILE A 608 -28.17 -9.58 -42.57
C ILE A 608 -27.04 -9.21 -43.51
N ARG A 609 -27.10 -9.71 -44.75
CA ARG A 609 -26.11 -9.41 -45.78
C ARG A 609 -26.78 -9.13 -47.10
N ASP A 610 -26.36 -8.09 -47.81
CA ASP A 610 -26.69 -7.88 -49.23
C ASP A 610 -25.44 -8.00 -50.13
N ASP A 611 -25.66 -8.15 -51.43
CA ASP A 611 -24.63 -8.20 -52.48
C ASP A 611 -24.51 -6.89 -53.28
N GLY A 612 -25.01 -5.78 -52.73
CA GLY A 612 -25.10 -4.50 -53.40
C GLY A 612 -23.81 -3.69 -53.46
N VAL A 613 -23.94 -2.40 -53.75
CA VAL A 613 -22.80 -1.48 -53.95
C VAL A 613 -22.08 -1.10 -52.65
N GLY A 614 -22.63 -1.40 -51.48
CA GLY A 614 -22.07 -1.02 -50.17
C GLY A 614 -21.90 0.50 -49.99
N GLY A 615 -21.07 0.91 -49.03
CA GLY A 615 -20.80 2.32 -48.73
C GLY A 615 -21.78 2.98 -47.75
N ALA A 616 -22.50 2.20 -46.94
CA ALA A 616 -23.36 2.74 -45.90
C ALA A 616 -22.52 3.36 -44.77
N GLU A 617 -22.76 4.64 -44.48
CA GLU A 617 -22.10 5.34 -43.36
C GLU A 617 -22.87 5.10 -42.05
N PRO A 618 -22.25 4.50 -41.01
CA PRO A 618 -22.92 4.18 -39.74
C PRO A 618 -23.48 5.39 -38.98
N GLN A 619 -22.90 6.58 -39.21
CA GLN A 619 -23.23 7.83 -38.49
C GLN A 619 -23.91 8.89 -39.39
N GLY A 620 -24.07 8.63 -40.69
CA GLY A 620 -24.53 9.62 -41.67
C GLY A 620 -26.05 9.64 -41.93
N GLY A 621 -26.77 8.56 -41.58
CA GLY A 621 -28.20 8.40 -41.88
C GLY A 621 -29.07 8.14 -40.64
N SER A 622 -30.26 8.73 -40.60
CA SER A 622 -31.20 8.61 -39.47
C SER A 622 -31.68 7.17 -39.21
N GLY A 623 -31.71 6.31 -40.23
CA GLY A 623 -32.14 4.91 -40.13
C GLY A 623 -31.17 4.04 -39.31
N LEU A 624 -29.87 4.05 -39.66
CA LEU A 624 -28.86 3.23 -38.96
C LEU A 624 -28.60 3.69 -37.52
N VAL A 625 -28.64 5.01 -37.27
CA VAL A 625 -28.58 5.57 -35.91
C VAL A 625 -29.76 5.08 -35.08
N GLY A 626 -30.98 5.09 -35.65
CA GLY A 626 -32.18 4.60 -34.97
C GLY A 626 -32.16 3.09 -34.68
N LEU A 627 -31.51 2.28 -35.53
CA LEU A 627 -31.30 0.85 -35.26
C LEU A 627 -30.29 0.64 -34.13
N HIS A 628 -29.20 1.41 -34.13
CA HIS A 628 -28.17 1.35 -33.10
C HIS A 628 -28.72 1.68 -31.72
N ASP A 629 -29.43 2.81 -31.59
CA ASP A 629 -30.07 3.22 -30.33
C ASP A 629 -31.05 2.17 -29.80
N ARG A 630 -31.78 1.51 -30.70
CA ARG A 630 -32.77 0.48 -30.35
C ARG A 630 -32.13 -0.82 -29.86
N VAL A 631 -31.05 -1.26 -30.49
CA VAL A 631 -30.32 -2.48 -30.08
C VAL A 631 -29.58 -2.25 -28.76
N GLU A 632 -28.89 -1.11 -28.62
CA GLU A 632 -28.19 -0.76 -27.38
C GLU A 632 -29.14 -0.60 -26.18
N ALA A 633 -30.34 -0.05 -26.40
CA ALA A 633 -31.35 0.12 -25.36
C ALA A 633 -31.80 -1.22 -24.72
N LEU A 634 -31.58 -2.34 -25.40
CA LEU A 634 -31.86 -3.69 -24.91
C LEU A 634 -30.62 -4.40 -24.38
N GLY A 635 -29.49 -3.71 -24.21
CA GLY A 635 -28.22 -4.31 -23.83
C GLY A 635 -27.58 -5.16 -24.95
N GLY A 636 -28.05 -4.98 -26.20
CA GLY A 636 -27.50 -5.65 -27.37
C GLY A 636 -26.34 -4.87 -28.01
N SER A 637 -25.70 -5.51 -29.00
CA SER A 637 -24.66 -4.89 -29.84
C SER A 637 -25.01 -5.01 -31.32
N ILE A 638 -24.66 -3.99 -32.11
CA ILE A 638 -24.84 -3.96 -33.56
C ILE A 638 -23.53 -3.54 -34.24
N ASP A 639 -23.12 -4.30 -35.26
CA ASP A 639 -21.96 -4.00 -36.10
C ASP A 639 -22.41 -3.90 -37.56
N VAL A 640 -21.99 -2.83 -38.24
CA VAL A 640 -22.32 -2.57 -39.65
C VAL A 640 -21.04 -2.45 -40.45
N VAL A 641 -20.85 -3.34 -41.41
CA VAL A 641 -19.68 -3.38 -42.30
C VAL A 641 -20.17 -3.23 -43.74
N SER A 642 -19.88 -2.09 -44.37
CA SER A 642 -20.35 -1.78 -45.73
C SER A 642 -19.22 -1.26 -46.62
N PRO A 643 -18.26 -2.12 -47.03
CA PRO A 643 -17.21 -1.71 -47.94
C PRO A 643 -17.79 -1.38 -49.32
N VAL A 644 -17.31 -0.28 -49.92
CA VAL A 644 -17.72 0.11 -51.27
C VAL A 644 -17.44 -1.05 -52.25
N GLY A 645 -18.44 -1.42 -53.03
CA GLY A 645 -18.43 -2.48 -54.03
C GLY A 645 -18.65 -3.91 -53.50
N HIS A 646 -18.90 -4.11 -52.21
CA HIS A 646 -18.91 -5.45 -51.58
C HIS A 646 -20.18 -5.76 -50.77
N GLY A 647 -21.24 -4.96 -50.95
CA GLY A 647 -22.49 -5.07 -50.19
C GLY A 647 -22.39 -4.58 -48.74
N THR A 648 -23.48 -4.72 -48.00
CA THR A 648 -23.53 -4.42 -46.57
C THR A 648 -23.74 -5.68 -45.75
N VAL A 649 -23.06 -5.77 -44.61
CA VAL A 649 -23.27 -6.79 -43.58
C VAL A 649 -23.66 -6.09 -42.28
N ILE A 650 -24.76 -6.52 -41.68
CA ILE A 650 -25.24 -6.08 -40.37
C ILE A 650 -25.27 -7.29 -39.46
N GLU A 651 -24.56 -7.23 -38.35
CA GLU A 651 -24.56 -8.26 -37.31
C GLU A 651 -25.13 -7.66 -36.01
N VAL A 652 -26.11 -8.33 -35.43
CA VAL A 652 -26.79 -7.90 -34.21
C VAL A 652 -26.83 -9.05 -33.21
N ARG A 653 -26.55 -8.72 -31.94
CA ARG A 653 -26.67 -9.62 -30.80
C ARG A 653 -27.60 -9.00 -29.77
N LEU A 654 -28.66 -9.70 -29.40
CA LEU A 654 -29.62 -9.26 -28.39
C LEU A 654 -29.67 -10.27 -27.23
N PRO A 655 -29.51 -9.84 -25.97
CA PRO A 655 -29.62 -10.73 -24.82
C PRO A 655 -31.07 -11.20 -24.61
N LEU A 656 -31.25 -12.45 -24.18
CA LEU A 656 -32.54 -13.08 -23.92
C LEU A 656 -32.94 -13.06 -22.42
N GLU A 657 -32.18 -12.34 -21.58
CA GLU A 657 -32.43 -12.26 -20.15
C GLU A 657 -33.82 -11.70 -19.83
N ARG A 658 -34.55 -12.40 -18.94
CA ARG A 658 -35.75 -11.85 -18.31
C ARG A 658 -35.31 -10.64 -17.48
N PRO A 659 -35.94 -9.47 -17.65
CA PRO A 659 -35.79 -8.41 -16.66
C PRO A 659 -36.20 -8.98 -15.31
N VAL A 660 -35.37 -8.82 -14.29
CA VAL A 660 -35.81 -8.94 -12.89
C VAL A 660 -37.04 -8.04 -12.75
N PRO A 661 -38.17 -8.49 -12.18
CA PRO A 661 -39.37 -7.68 -12.15
C PRO A 661 -39.10 -6.43 -11.33
N ASP A 662 -39.09 -5.27 -11.98
CA ASP A 662 -39.42 -4.00 -11.33
C ASP A 662 -40.79 -4.21 -10.67
N GLN A 663 -40.83 -4.06 -9.35
CA GLN A 663 -42.09 -3.99 -8.62
C GLN A 663 -42.88 -2.79 -9.14
N VAL A 664 -43.88 -3.09 -9.96
CA VAL A 664 -44.85 -2.11 -10.44
C VAL A 664 -45.58 -1.54 -9.23
N ASP A 665 -45.41 -0.23 -9.08
CA ASP A 665 -46.09 0.65 -8.15
C ASP A 665 -47.61 0.41 -8.18
N GLY A 666 -48.11 -0.27 -7.15
CA GLY A 666 -49.52 -0.55 -6.96
C GLY A 666 -50.24 0.69 -6.42
N ARG A 667 -50.52 1.67 -7.28
CA ARG A 667 -51.52 2.72 -7.01
C ARG A 667 -52.35 2.99 -8.27
N TYR A 668 -53.49 2.31 -8.37
CA TYR A 668 -54.78 2.85 -8.82
C TYR A 668 -55.83 1.74 -8.66
N GLN A 669 -56.45 1.68 -7.49
CA GLN A 669 -57.87 1.38 -7.28
C GLN A 669 -58.38 2.27 -6.16
#